data_AF-A0AAE0LAH2-F1
#
_entry.id   AF-A0AAE0LAH2-F1
#
_cell.length_a   1.000
_cell.length_b   1.000
_cell.length_c   1.000
_cell.angle_alpha   90.00
_cell.angle_beta   90.00
_cell.angle_gamma   90.00
#
_symmetry.space_group_name_H-M   'P 1'
#
loop_
_entity.id
_entity.type
_entity.pdbx_description
1 polymer ?
#
loop_
_entity_poly.entity_id
_entity_poly.type
_entity_poly.pdbx_seq_one_letter_code
_entity_poly.pdbx_strand_id
1 'polypeptide(L)'
;MAACSADEFDRGEFEEGSKATPAPRGRLRARLPFWRTFCNAVVLAWIAFGVSLPWANEPPPDRWFANSAVALGEREFVSEAVSSLLETGAAYEVFSQPAVVSPLSVAYRDMGPGEPPKKRLIWNGRYVNRYLAVKKFKYEGLMMVRDLLDPEGYMWSFDLTSGYHHVELHEDSQKYVAFEWEGRFYQYVVLPFGLAIAPYVFTRVTRELARRWRERGAKLIHYLDDFLFFGAALACSLSAFMLQQAAILSDLDASGFLMNVEKSMLTPMQRLPFLGMGIDSLQGVFFAPQQKWESFQKKVSAALDRRRITARGLASIAGKAMSLRVALGKVSFMFTREMYFVIESVRSWNDYVSVSAEVLAELRFWASLGAEEFTTPIWTLVCAVFTNLIWTDAGGTGWGGWLAACGGRDRQDARGHLSLSEREESSTLRELIGILRTLQSLVRFIVGTAVQLHTDSQPAWRILCKGCSAKSHLHKLAVEIFWWCVTNDVRLQVTWIPRDLNAYADHLAGGALASQLWSQLQVSPSDPLEQSLLKSMKEGMVNTRSASTWTDSYLGIISRYRAFCAARVPPRVPVPAAPLTVCLFLQLVASEAKSYAVVKSASGAIFALHEMALVPAAEAPTKHPLAKGVRQSAKRRLGLKLQNQKEPLTLEVLQTGILLYVPDFQACSLLALSVASMVANMWAGFLRYKDMKYVWVELVKFYPTHMEALLIERKNDQFREGDVVYISRGLDRRTCPVALNEALISRARLSGLVNLYQGWDGRVARFRPQNTQLNGRHIEYPRCRREVHKFLQRTTGMSEAEVQKKWCTQSLRSGGATVAAQKVDFRLFQKHGAWHTASSAHRYILDSTETRLSVTRAMGY
;
A
#
# COMPACT_ATOMS: atom_id res chain seq x y z
N MET A 1 47.81 -40.83 -11.14
CA MET A 1 48.34 -41.76 -10.12
C MET A 1 48.70 -40.91 -8.90
N ALA A 2 48.03 -40.94 -7.75
CA ALA A 2 47.01 -41.83 -7.20
C ALA A 2 45.66 -41.11 -7.03
N ALA A 3 44.58 -41.84 -7.29
CA ALA A 3 43.20 -41.41 -7.10
C ALA A 3 42.78 -41.73 -5.65
N CYS A 4 42.19 -40.76 -4.97
CA CYS A 4 41.46 -41.00 -3.73
C CYS A 4 39.99 -40.65 -4.02
N SER A 5 39.18 -41.69 -4.16
CA SER A 5 37.73 -41.65 -4.39
C SER A 5 37.01 -41.09 -3.16
N ALA A 6 36.20 -40.07 -3.36
CA ALA A 6 35.21 -39.60 -2.41
C ALA A 6 33.91 -40.39 -2.61
N ASP A 7 33.91 -41.64 -2.15
CA ASP A 7 32.73 -42.49 -1.99
C ASP A 7 32.81 -43.06 -0.58
N GLU A 8 32.18 -42.39 0.39
CA GLU A 8 31.78 -42.95 1.70
C GLU A 8 30.97 -41.89 2.47
N PHE A 9 29.73 -41.68 2.02
CA PHE A 9 28.63 -41.35 2.93
C PHE A 9 27.62 -42.48 2.80
N ASP A 10 27.62 -43.28 3.85
CA ASP A 10 26.93 -44.55 4.05
C ASP A 10 25.47 -44.52 3.56
N ARG A 11 25.19 -45.27 2.48
CA ARG A 11 23.83 -45.56 2.02
C ARG A 11 23.30 -46.72 2.85
N GLY A 12 22.72 -46.39 4.01
CA GLY A 12 21.92 -47.35 4.76
C GLY A 12 20.81 -47.93 3.89
N GLU A 13 20.87 -49.24 3.68
CA GLU A 13 19.85 -50.07 3.04
C GLU A 13 18.49 -49.80 3.69
N PHE A 14 17.57 -49.20 2.93
CA PHE A 14 16.16 -49.20 3.29
C PHE A 14 15.54 -50.42 2.63
N GLU A 15 15.26 -51.44 3.44
CA GLU A 15 14.32 -52.52 3.13
C GLU A 15 13.05 -51.94 2.49
N GLU A 16 12.52 -52.63 1.47
CA GLU A 16 11.27 -52.33 0.80
C GLU A 16 10.07 -52.51 1.75
N GLY A 17 9.94 -51.62 2.73
CA GLY A 17 8.69 -51.31 3.41
C GLY A 17 7.99 -50.16 2.70
N SER A 18 6.68 -50.26 2.48
CA SER A 18 5.87 -49.24 1.81
C SER A 18 6.18 -47.84 2.36
N LYS A 19 6.77 -46.97 1.53
CA LYS A 19 7.14 -45.59 1.94
C LYS A 19 5.87 -44.76 2.16
N ALA A 20 5.35 -44.78 3.38
CA ALA A 20 4.40 -43.79 3.85
C ALA A 20 5.08 -42.42 3.80
N THR A 21 4.54 -41.51 2.99
CA THR A 21 5.06 -40.13 2.90
C THR A 21 4.85 -39.43 4.25
N PRO A 22 5.84 -38.73 4.84
CA PRO A 22 5.68 -38.10 6.14
C PRO A 22 4.53 -37.07 6.14
N ALA A 23 3.57 -37.23 7.05
CA ALA A 23 2.42 -36.33 7.16
C ALA A 23 2.84 -34.95 7.71
N PRO A 24 2.47 -33.82 7.07
CA PRO A 24 2.80 -32.47 7.54
C PRO A 24 2.19 -32.07 8.89
N ARG A 25 0.99 -32.58 9.18
CA ARG A 25 0.21 -32.17 10.35
C ARG A 25 0.89 -32.55 11.66
N GLY A 26 0.70 -31.73 12.70
CA GLY A 26 1.14 -32.02 14.06
C GLY A 26 2.65 -31.83 14.30
N ARG A 27 3.45 -31.76 13.24
CA ARG A 27 4.91 -31.62 13.34
C ARG A 27 5.34 -30.30 13.99
N LEU A 28 4.71 -29.18 13.63
CA LEU A 28 5.02 -27.89 14.27
C LEU A 28 4.69 -27.92 15.76
N ARG A 29 3.54 -28.52 16.13
CA ARG A 29 3.11 -28.69 17.52
C ARG A 29 4.07 -29.59 18.30
N ALA A 30 4.53 -30.69 17.70
CA ALA A 30 5.53 -31.58 18.30
C ALA A 30 6.87 -30.89 18.56
N ARG A 31 7.18 -29.82 17.82
CA ARG A 31 8.40 -29.01 17.96
C ARG A 31 8.17 -27.69 18.72
N LEU A 32 7.09 -27.57 19.51
CA LEU A 32 6.79 -26.38 20.32
C LEU A 32 7.98 -25.84 21.14
N PRO A 33 8.83 -26.66 21.79
CA PRO A 33 9.99 -26.16 22.52
C PRO A 33 10.94 -25.32 21.67
N PHE A 34 11.19 -25.70 20.42
CA PHE A 34 12.00 -24.94 19.48
C PHE A 34 11.36 -23.58 19.17
N TRP A 35 10.07 -23.59 18.83
CA TRP A 35 9.31 -22.37 18.51
C TRP A 35 9.25 -21.38 19.68
N ARG A 36 9.16 -21.85 20.93
CA ARG A 36 9.14 -21.00 22.13
C ARG A 36 10.39 -20.13 22.29
N THR A 37 11.52 -20.51 21.68
CA THR A 37 12.78 -19.79 21.86
C THR A 37 12.85 -18.44 21.14
N PHE A 38 12.01 -18.18 20.13
CA PHE A 38 12.04 -16.93 19.37
C PHE A 38 10.66 -16.44 18.87
N CYS A 39 9.63 -17.30 18.84
CA CYS A 39 8.38 -17.01 18.17
C CYS A 39 7.47 -16.05 18.95
N ASN A 40 6.75 -15.18 18.25
CA ASN A 40 5.77 -14.29 18.88
C ASN A 40 4.57 -15.08 19.47
N ALA A 41 3.90 -14.51 20.49
CA ALA A 41 2.84 -15.19 21.23
C ALA A 41 1.64 -15.64 20.37
N VAL A 42 1.28 -14.88 19.33
CA VAL A 42 0.15 -15.21 18.45
C VAL A 42 0.46 -16.44 17.61
N VAL A 43 1.63 -16.48 16.99
CA VAL A 43 2.07 -17.61 16.16
C VAL A 43 2.30 -18.84 17.04
N LEU A 44 2.87 -18.66 18.24
CA LEU A 44 3.02 -19.75 19.20
C LEU A 44 1.67 -20.35 19.61
N ALA A 45 0.65 -19.52 19.85
CA ALA A 45 -0.70 -19.98 20.15
C ALA A 45 -1.31 -20.76 18.96
N TRP A 46 -1.12 -20.30 17.72
CA TRP A 46 -1.58 -21.02 16.54
C TRP A 46 -0.92 -22.39 16.38
N ILE A 47 0.39 -22.49 16.63
CA ILE A 47 1.10 -23.78 16.58
C ILE A 47 0.59 -24.72 17.70
N ALA A 48 0.36 -24.19 18.90
CA ALA A 48 -0.04 -24.98 20.05
C ALA A 48 -1.50 -25.48 19.98
N PHE A 49 -2.43 -24.61 19.61
CA PHE A 49 -3.87 -24.85 19.74
C PHE A 49 -4.62 -24.86 18.39
N GLY A 50 -3.93 -24.57 17.29
CA GLY A 50 -4.55 -24.36 15.99
C GLY A 50 -5.07 -22.94 15.79
N VAL A 51 -5.40 -22.64 14.55
CA VAL A 51 -5.85 -21.32 14.11
C VAL A 51 -7.36 -21.24 14.18
N SER A 52 -7.89 -20.36 15.02
CA SER A 52 -9.32 -20.02 15.01
C SER A 52 -9.66 -19.11 13.84
N LEU A 53 -10.80 -19.36 13.18
CA LEU A 53 -11.29 -18.51 12.10
C LEU A 53 -11.71 -17.12 12.65
N PRO A 54 -11.08 -16.02 12.20
CA PRO A 54 -11.42 -14.70 12.68
C PRO A 54 -12.67 -14.22 11.92
N TRP A 55 -13.82 -14.25 12.56
CA TRP A 55 -15.06 -13.74 11.98
C TRP A 55 -15.06 -12.21 11.97
N ALA A 56 -15.53 -11.60 10.87
CA ALA A 56 -15.67 -10.15 10.77
C ALA A 56 -16.79 -9.61 11.67
N ASN A 57 -17.85 -10.39 11.85
CA ASN A 57 -18.91 -10.15 12.81
C ASN A 57 -19.25 -11.46 13.53
N GLU A 58 -20.06 -12.31 12.89
CA GLU A 58 -20.50 -13.62 13.40
C GLU A 58 -20.07 -14.74 12.44
N PRO A 59 -19.99 -16.01 12.91
CA PRO A 59 -19.77 -17.15 12.05
C PRO A 59 -20.83 -17.26 10.94
N PRO A 60 -20.50 -17.87 9.78
CA PRO A 60 -21.47 -18.08 8.72
C PRO A 60 -22.62 -18.97 9.21
N PRO A 61 -23.86 -18.69 8.77
CA PRO A 61 -24.99 -19.61 8.96
C PRO A 61 -24.73 -20.98 8.32
N ASP A 62 -25.42 -21.99 8.84
CA ASP A 62 -25.29 -23.34 8.33
C ASP A 62 -25.73 -23.45 6.87
N ARG A 63 -24.91 -24.11 6.04
CA ARG A 63 -25.16 -24.18 4.60
C ARG A 63 -24.46 -25.37 3.94
N TRP A 64 -25.18 -26.04 3.04
CA TRP A 64 -24.66 -27.10 2.19
C TRP A 64 -24.75 -26.71 0.70
N PHE A 65 -23.63 -26.90 -0.01
CA PHE A 65 -23.52 -26.71 -1.45
C PHE A 65 -23.17 -28.01 -2.17
N ALA A 66 -23.79 -28.25 -3.33
CA ALA A 66 -23.49 -29.39 -4.18
C ALA A 66 -22.15 -29.24 -4.92
N ASN A 67 -21.43 -30.36 -5.10
CA ASN A 67 -20.17 -30.43 -5.84
C ASN A 67 -20.34 -30.00 -7.31
N SER A 68 -19.26 -29.48 -7.91
CA SER A 68 -19.30 -29.02 -9.29
C SER A 68 -19.40 -30.20 -10.27
N ALA A 69 -19.99 -29.96 -11.45
CA ALA A 69 -20.04 -30.97 -12.52
C ALA A 69 -18.63 -31.47 -12.93
N VAL A 70 -17.60 -30.62 -12.77
CA VAL A 70 -16.21 -30.99 -13.04
C VAL A 70 -15.68 -31.97 -12.00
N ALA A 71 -15.99 -31.79 -10.71
CA ALA A 71 -15.64 -32.76 -9.68
C ALA A 71 -16.32 -34.11 -9.94
N LEU A 72 -17.62 -34.09 -10.26
CA LEU A 72 -18.39 -35.30 -10.52
C LEU A 72 -17.89 -36.07 -11.76
N GLY A 73 -17.43 -35.36 -12.79
CA GLY A 73 -16.81 -35.96 -13.98
C GLY A 73 -15.40 -36.52 -13.74
N GLU A 74 -14.72 -36.11 -12.67
CA GLU A 74 -13.36 -36.52 -12.31
C GLU A 74 -13.36 -37.40 -11.04
N ARG A 75 -14.34 -38.30 -10.95
CA ARG A 75 -14.68 -39.03 -9.72
C ARG A 75 -13.49 -39.78 -9.12
N GLU A 76 -12.75 -40.54 -9.93
CA GLU A 76 -11.59 -41.31 -9.49
C GLU A 76 -10.51 -40.41 -8.85
N PHE A 77 -10.15 -39.32 -9.53
CA PHE A 77 -9.16 -38.37 -9.03
C PHE A 77 -9.61 -37.71 -7.72
N VAL A 78 -10.90 -37.34 -7.60
CA VAL A 78 -11.41 -36.71 -6.38
C VAL A 78 -11.42 -37.72 -5.23
N SER A 79 -11.84 -38.96 -5.46
CA SER A 79 -11.80 -40.01 -4.43
C SER A 79 -10.37 -40.32 -3.96
N GLU A 80 -9.40 -40.37 -4.88
CA GLU A 80 -7.98 -40.52 -4.55
C GLU A 80 -7.45 -39.33 -3.76
N ALA A 81 -7.80 -38.10 -4.16
CA ALA A 81 -7.40 -36.89 -3.45
C ALA A 81 -8.00 -36.82 -2.04
N VAL A 82 -9.26 -37.23 -1.86
CA VAL A 82 -9.91 -37.34 -0.53
C VAL A 82 -9.21 -38.40 0.32
N SER A 83 -8.90 -39.56 -0.26
CA SER A 83 -8.14 -40.62 0.43
C SER A 83 -6.78 -40.12 0.91
N SER A 84 -6.05 -39.40 0.05
CA SER A 84 -4.78 -38.76 0.42
C SER A 84 -4.92 -37.73 1.56
N LEU A 85 -6.02 -36.96 1.60
CA LEU A 85 -6.30 -36.05 2.72
C LEU A 85 -6.50 -36.80 4.04
N LEU A 86 -7.13 -37.98 4.00
CA LEU A 86 -7.32 -38.83 5.18
C LEU A 86 -5.99 -39.47 5.63
N GLU A 87 -5.23 -40.03 4.70
CA GLU A 87 -3.92 -40.65 4.96
C GLU A 87 -2.91 -39.66 5.55
N THR A 88 -2.88 -38.43 5.04
CA THR A 88 -2.02 -37.36 5.57
C THR A 88 -2.58 -36.73 6.85
N GLY A 89 -3.78 -37.13 7.28
CA GLY A 89 -4.48 -36.56 8.43
C GLY A 89 -4.86 -35.09 8.26
N ALA A 90 -4.91 -34.57 7.03
CA ALA A 90 -5.31 -33.20 6.71
C ALA A 90 -6.83 -32.99 6.81
N ALA A 91 -7.61 -34.06 6.68
CA ALA A 91 -9.04 -34.09 6.93
C ALA A 91 -9.44 -35.39 7.64
N TYR A 92 -10.65 -35.41 8.22
CA TYR A 92 -11.29 -36.64 8.73
C TYR A 92 -12.75 -36.71 8.32
N GLU A 93 -13.26 -37.95 8.21
CA GLU A 93 -14.68 -38.23 8.08
C GLU A 93 -15.42 -37.90 9.38
N VAL A 94 -16.63 -37.36 9.24
CA VAL A 94 -17.54 -37.06 10.34
C VAL A 94 -18.93 -37.59 10.04
N PHE A 95 -19.59 -38.10 11.08
CA PHE A 95 -20.90 -38.77 10.94
C PHE A 95 -22.09 -37.83 11.13
N SER A 96 -21.84 -36.57 11.53
CA SER A 96 -22.86 -35.53 11.64
C SER A 96 -22.60 -34.43 10.61
N GLN A 97 -23.67 -33.82 10.12
CA GLN A 97 -23.56 -32.75 9.13
C GLN A 97 -22.79 -31.55 9.73
N PRO A 98 -21.68 -31.11 9.12
CA PRO A 98 -20.96 -29.92 9.54
C PRO A 98 -21.80 -28.65 9.34
N ALA A 99 -21.43 -27.57 10.04
CA ALA A 99 -22.09 -26.27 9.90
C ALA A 99 -22.06 -25.79 8.43
N VAL A 100 -20.89 -25.84 7.79
CA VAL A 100 -20.77 -25.45 6.37
C VAL A 100 -20.11 -26.53 5.54
N VAL A 101 -20.82 -27.03 4.55
CA VAL A 101 -20.34 -28.03 3.58
C VAL A 101 -20.11 -27.33 2.24
N SER A 102 -18.84 -27.06 1.94
CA SER A 102 -18.42 -26.35 0.73
C SER A 102 -18.22 -27.31 -0.44
N PRO A 103 -18.46 -26.86 -1.69
CA PRO A 103 -18.41 -27.76 -2.83
C PRO A 103 -16.97 -27.98 -3.31
N LEU A 104 -16.71 -29.19 -3.81
CA LEU A 104 -15.46 -29.56 -4.47
C LEU A 104 -15.50 -29.24 -5.97
N SER A 105 -14.30 -29.05 -6.53
CA SER A 105 -14.05 -28.90 -7.97
C SER A 105 -12.64 -29.39 -8.31
N VAL A 106 -12.35 -29.58 -9.59
CA VAL A 106 -10.99 -29.89 -10.07
C VAL A 106 -10.47 -28.75 -10.94
N ALA A 107 -9.19 -28.43 -10.77
CA ALA A 107 -8.45 -27.51 -11.63
C ALA A 107 -7.30 -28.24 -12.34
N TYR A 108 -6.97 -27.79 -13.56
CA TYR A 108 -5.93 -28.38 -14.40
C TYR A 108 -4.76 -27.42 -14.54
N ARG A 109 -3.54 -27.92 -14.32
CA ARG A 109 -2.29 -27.20 -14.55
C ARG A 109 -1.60 -27.78 -15.78
N ASP A 110 -1.33 -26.94 -16.77
CA ASP A 110 -0.48 -27.26 -17.92
C ASP A 110 0.95 -27.53 -17.43
N MET A 111 1.49 -28.71 -17.77
CA MET A 111 2.82 -29.17 -17.35
C MET A 111 3.87 -28.99 -18.45
N GLY A 112 3.46 -28.66 -19.68
CA GLY A 112 4.37 -28.50 -20.81
C GLY A 112 4.08 -29.47 -21.95
N PRO A 113 4.92 -29.45 -23.00
CA PRO A 113 4.73 -30.30 -24.17
C PRO A 113 4.86 -31.79 -23.84
N GLY A 114 3.84 -32.58 -24.17
CA GLY A 114 3.90 -34.06 -24.06
C GLY A 114 3.47 -34.62 -22.70
N GLU A 115 3.37 -33.77 -21.66
CA GLU A 115 2.92 -34.20 -20.34
C GLU A 115 1.41 -33.98 -20.15
N PRO A 116 0.69 -34.93 -19.51
CA PRO A 116 -0.71 -34.75 -19.17
C PRO A 116 -0.88 -33.61 -18.14
N PRO A 117 -2.00 -32.87 -18.17
CA PRO A 117 -2.22 -31.77 -17.24
C PRO A 117 -2.33 -32.28 -15.80
N LYS A 118 -1.63 -31.62 -14.88
CA LYS A 118 -1.69 -31.96 -13.46
C LYS A 118 -3.01 -31.49 -12.86
N LYS A 119 -3.82 -32.43 -12.38
CA LYS A 119 -5.08 -32.18 -11.68
C LYS A 119 -4.83 -31.67 -10.25
N ARG A 120 -5.70 -30.79 -9.75
CA ARG A 120 -5.68 -30.26 -8.38
C ARG A 120 -7.10 -30.23 -7.82
N LEU A 121 -7.29 -30.83 -6.64
CA LEU A 121 -8.53 -30.72 -5.89
C LEU A 121 -8.71 -29.27 -5.40
N ILE A 122 -9.92 -28.74 -5.53
CA ILE A 122 -10.29 -27.40 -5.10
C ILE A 122 -11.43 -27.50 -4.10
N TRP A 123 -11.16 -27.06 -2.88
CA TRP A 123 -12.20 -26.76 -1.89
C TRP A 123 -12.69 -25.32 -2.08
N ASN A 124 -13.97 -25.14 -2.41
CA ASN A 124 -14.51 -23.82 -2.74
C ASN A 124 -14.97 -23.04 -1.49
N GLY A 125 -14.02 -22.40 -0.81
CA GLY A 125 -14.26 -21.60 0.39
C GLY A 125 -14.97 -20.26 0.19
N ARG A 126 -15.51 -19.94 -0.99
CA ARG A 126 -16.08 -18.61 -1.29
C ARG A 126 -17.16 -18.17 -0.31
N TYR A 127 -18.00 -19.09 0.17
CA TYR A 127 -19.05 -18.76 1.13
C TYR A 127 -18.44 -18.37 2.48
N VAL A 128 -17.60 -19.23 3.05
CA VAL A 128 -16.89 -19.02 4.33
C VAL A 128 -16.08 -17.71 4.30
N ASN A 129 -15.34 -17.50 3.21
CA ASN A 129 -14.45 -16.34 3.06
C ASN A 129 -15.16 -14.98 3.16
N ARG A 130 -16.47 -14.90 2.87
CA ARG A 130 -17.24 -13.64 3.00
C ARG A 130 -17.42 -13.20 4.44
N TYR A 131 -17.31 -14.13 5.39
CA TYR A 131 -17.51 -13.87 6.82
C TYR A 131 -16.18 -13.68 7.56
N LEU A 132 -15.03 -13.89 6.91
CA LEU A 132 -13.72 -13.79 7.54
C LEU A 132 -13.21 -12.34 7.58
N ALA A 133 -12.63 -11.96 8.71
CA ALA A 133 -11.85 -10.73 8.87
C ALA A 133 -10.45 -10.92 8.23
N VAL A 134 -10.34 -10.70 6.92
CA VAL A 134 -9.09 -10.90 6.18
C VAL A 134 -8.15 -9.69 6.35
N LYS A 135 -6.95 -9.94 6.87
CA LYS A 135 -5.89 -8.93 7.02
C LYS A 135 -5.13 -8.75 5.70
N LYS A 136 -4.90 -7.49 5.30
CA LYS A 136 -4.01 -7.16 4.18
C LYS A 136 -2.55 -7.28 4.63
N PHE A 137 -1.71 -7.86 3.79
CA PHE A 137 -0.26 -7.96 3.99
C PHE A 137 0.44 -7.93 2.64
N LYS A 138 1.75 -7.67 2.66
CA LYS A 138 2.60 -7.65 1.46
C LYS A 138 3.52 -8.87 1.48
N TYR A 139 3.74 -9.48 0.33
CA TYR A 139 4.81 -10.47 0.15
C TYR A 139 6.13 -9.77 -0.16
N GLU A 140 7.23 -10.45 0.13
CA GLU A 140 8.51 -10.13 -0.52
C GLU A 140 8.40 -10.55 -1.99
N GLY A 141 9.19 -9.99 -2.90
CA GLY A 141 9.01 -10.24 -4.33
C GLY A 141 10.33 -10.47 -5.04
N LEU A 142 10.26 -11.11 -6.21
CA LEU A 142 11.44 -11.41 -7.05
C LEU A 142 12.31 -10.17 -7.33
N MET A 143 11.70 -8.97 -7.41
CA MET A 143 12.45 -7.73 -7.66
C MET A 143 13.43 -7.36 -6.53
N MET A 144 13.27 -7.92 -5.33
CA MET A 144 14.22 -7.73 -4.21
C MET A 144 15.56 -8.41 -4.45
N VAL A 145 15.67 -9.32 -5.43
CA VAL A 145 16.95 -9.90 -5.85
C VAL A 145 17.95 -8.80 -6.20
N ARG A 146 17.48 -7.68 -6.77
CA ARG A 146 18.31 -6.53 -7.13
C ARG A 146 19.04 -5.89 -5.95
N ASP A 147 18.45 -5.98 -4.77
CA ASP A 147 18.96 -5.35 -3.54
C ASP A 147 19.77 -6.34 -2.69
N LEU A 148 19.60 -7.65 -2.90
CA LEU A 148 20.13 -8.70 -2.03
C LEU A 148 21.24 -9.55 -2.68
N LEU A 149 21.18 -9.75 -4.00
CA LEU A 149 22.16 -10.52 -4.74
C LEU A 149 23.34 -9.62 -5.13
N ASP A 150 24.54 -10.05 -4.77
CA ASP A 150 25.79 -9.43 -5.19
C ASP A 150 26.19 -9.97 -6.60
N PRO A 151 26.92 -9.20 -7.43
CA PRO A 151 27.50 -9.71 -8.67
C PRO A 151 28.26 -11.02 -8.46
N GLU A 152 28.01 -12.01 -9.32
CA GLU A 152 28.58 -13.36 -9.22
C GLU A 152 28.26 -14.08 -7.89
N GLY A 153 27.27 -13.60 -7.12
CA GLY A 153 26.89 -14.18 -5.84
C GLY A 153 26.23 -15.56 -5.97
N TYR A 154 26.51 -16.44 -5.01
CA TYR A 154 25.88 -17.76 -4.96
C TYR A 154 24.45 -17.67 -4.42
N MET A 155 23.60 -18.56 -4.89
CA MET A 155 22.21 -18.71 -4.45
C MET A 155 21.87 -20.16 -4.20
N TRP A 156 20.99 -20.41 -3.25
CA TRP A 156 20.32 -21.70 -3.10
C TRP A 156 18.88 -21.46 -2.66
N SER A 157 17.99 -22.40 -2.96
CA SER A 157 16.58 -22.28 -2.64
C SER A 157 16.00 -23.58 -2.13
N PHE A 158 14.94 -23.49 -1.35
CA PHE A 158 14.15 -24.64 -0.97
C PHE A 158 12.65 -24.36 -1.06
N ASP A 159 11.87 -25.43 -1.26
CA ASP A 159 10.41 -25.45 -1.31
C ASP A 159 9.87 -26.30 -0.15
N LEU A 160 8.73 -25.91 0.41
CA LEU A 160 8.07 -26.67 1.47
C LEU A 160 7.04 -27.67 0.91
N THR A 161 7.02 -28.89 1.44
CA THR A 161 6.04 -29.91 1.05
C THR A 161 4.68 -29.60 1.69
N SER A 162 3.69 -29.24 0.87
CA SER A 162 2.32 -28.97 1.35
C SER A 162 2.28 -27.98 2.52
N GLY A 163 2.92 -26.81 2.37
CA GLY A 163 3.18 -25.86 3.45
C GLY A 163 2.00 -25.59 4.38
N TYR A 164 0.83 -25.25 3.82
CA TYR A 164 -0.39 -24.99 4.61
C TYR A 164 -0.82 -26.15 5.52
N HIS A 165 -0.57 -27.40 5.14
CA HIS A 165 -0.98 -28.57 5.92
C HIS A 165 -0.16 -28.76 7.21
N HIS A 166 0.94 -28.01 7.39
CA HIS A 166 1.67 -27.98 8.66
C HIS A 166 0.94 -27.17 9.74
N VAL A 167 0.02 -26.28 9.35
CA VAL A 167 -0.68 -25.38 10.27
C VAL A 167 -2.10 -25.87 10.50
N GLU A 168 -2.39 -26.24 11.75
CA GLU A 168 -3.69 -26.78 12.15
C GLU A 168 -4.75 -25.70 12.34
N LEU A 169 -6.01 -26.06 12.08
CA LEU A 169 -7.19 -25.28 12.45
C LEU A 169 -7.61 -25.65 13.87
N HIS A 170 -8.08 -24.65 14.63
CA HIS A 170 -8.69 -24.89 15.93
C HIS A 170 -9.96 -25.74 15.78
N GLU A 171 -10.22 -26.66 16.70
CA GLU A 171 -11.33 -27.63 16.64
C GLU A 171 -12.68 -26.96 16.36
N ASP A 172 -13.02 -25.90 17.10
CA ASP A 172 -14.26 -25.12 16.91
C ASP A 172 -14.45 -24.54 15.49
N SER A 173 -13.37 -24.40 14.73
CA SER A 173 -13.39 -23.83 13.39
C SER A 173 -13.57 -24.87 12.28
N GLN A 174 -13.25 -26.14 12.55
CA GLN A 174 -13.21 -27.21 11.54
C GLN A 174 -14.58 -27.45 10.89
N LYS A 175 -15.67 -27.31 11.67
CA LYS A 175 -17.05 -27.47 11.19
C LYS A 175 -17.47 -26.48 10.09
N TYR A 176 -16.74 -25.39 9.92
CA TYR A 176 -16.97 -24.41 8.86
C TYR A 176 -16.11 -24.67 7.60
N VAL A 177 -15.16 -25.59 7.71
CA VAL A 177 -14.18 -25.92 6.67
C VAL A 177 -14.36 -27.38 6.27
N ALA A 178 -15.58 -27.72 5.86
CA ALA A 178 -15.98 -29.07 5.51
C ALA A 178 -16.37 -29.22 4.04
N PHE A 179 -16.47 -30.46 3.59
CA PHE A 179 -16.97 -30.84 2.27
C PHE A 179 -17.67 -32.19 2.34
N GLU A 180 -18.39 -32.53 1.27
CA GLU A 180 -19.07 -33.82 1.12
C GLU A 180 -18.55 -34.51 -0.13
N TRP A 181 -18.35 -35.82 -0.03
CA TRP A 181 -18.00 -36.67 -1.16
C TRP A 181 -18.64 -38.05 -0.99
N GLU A 182 -19.38 -38.50 -2.01
CA GLU A 182 -20.05 -39.81 -2.07
C GLU A 182 -20.97 -40.10 -0.86
N GLY A 183 -21.71 -39.10 -0.41
CA GLY A 183 -22.66 -39.20 0.70
C GLY A 183 -22.02 -39.14 2.09
N ARG A 184 -20.70 -38.89 2.17
CA ARG A 184 -19.94 -38.80 3.42
C ARG A 184 -19.43 -37.40 3.65
N PHE A 185 -19.44 -36.94 4.90
CA PHE A 185 -18.96 -35.62 5.28
C PHE A 185 -17.53 -35.67 5.80
N TYR A 186 -16.74 -34.67 5.44
CA TYR A 186 -15.34 -34.56 5.82
C TYR A 186 -15.04 -33.14 6.31
N GLN A 187 -14.23 -33.01 7.36
CA GLN A 187 -13.76 -31.71 7.86
C GLN A 187 -12.25 -31.60 7.72
N TYR A 188 -11.77 -30.45 7.22
CA TYR A 188 -10.34 -30.13 7.27
C TYR A 188 -9.92 -29.80 8.69
N VAL A 189 -8.77 -30.35 9.10
CA VAL A 189 -8.12 -30.07 10.39
C VAL A 189 -6.90 -29.18 10.25
N VAL A 190 -6.48 -28.90 9.02
CA VAL A 190 -5.37 -27.99 8.66
C VAL A 190 -5.89 -26.88 7.74
N LEU A 191 -5.08 -25.86 7.47
CA LEU A 191 -5.45 -24.80 6.53
C LEU A 191 -5.58 -25.37 5.09
N PRO A 192 -6.77 -25.36 4.46
CA PRO A 192 -6.89 -25.82 3.07
C PRO A 192 -6.60 -24.69 2.08
N PHE A 193 -6.22 -25.08 0.86
CA PHE A 193 -6.25 -24.16 -0.28
C PHE A 193 -7.68 -23.65 -0.51
N GLY A 194 -7.80 -22.34 -0.73
CA GLY A 194 -9.10 -21.67 -0.92
C GLY A 194 -9.61 -20.94 0.32
N LEU A 195 -9.03 -21.16 1.50
CA LEU A 195 -9.34 -20.37 2.71
C LEU A 195 -8.61 -19.03 2.69
N ALA A 196 -9.34 -17.91 2.79
CA ALA A 196 -8.79 -16.57 2.56
C ALA A 196 -7.74 -16.13 3.59
N ILE A 197 -7.78 -16.67 4.81
CA ILE A 197 -6.79 -16.36 5.85
C ILE A 197 -5.51 -17.19 5.74
N ALA A 198 -5.55 -18.33 5.03
CA ALA A 198 -4.45 -19.29 5.02
C ALA A 198 -3.12 -18.67 4.56
N PRO A 199 -3.06 -17.86 3.49
CA PRO A 199 -1.82 -17.23 3.06
C PRO A 199 -1.24 -16.27 4.12
N TYR A 200 -2.09 -15.50 4.80
CA TYR A 200 -1.65 -14.58 5.85
C TYR A 200 -1.08 -15.34 7.04
N VAL A 201 -1.82 -16.33 7.53
CA VAL A 201 -1.43 -17.13 8.70
C VAL A 201 -0.13 -17.88 8.43
N PHE A 202 -0.06 -18.58 7.30
CA PHE A 202 1.13 -19.33 6.92
C PHE A 202 2.35 -18.43 6.78
N THR A 203 2.23 -17.33 6.03
CA THR A 203 3.33 -16.36 5.87
C THR A 203 3.78 -15.79 7.21
N ARG A 204 2.86 -15.61 8.17
CA ARG A 204 3.21 -15.14 9.52
C ARG A 204 3.98 -16.18 10.32
N VAL A 205 3.65 -17.47 10.18
CA VAL A 205 4.37 -18.58 10.82
C VAL A 205 5.78 -18.68 10.24
N THR A 206 5.91 -18.79 8.92
CA THR A 206 7.19 -18.95 8.22
C THR A 206 8.09 -17.71 8.34
N ARG A 207 7.51 -16.52 8.50
CA ARG A 207 8.27 -15.29 8.77
C ARG A 207 9.06 -15.28 10.07
N GLU A 208 8.64 -16.05 11.08
CA GLU A 208 9.41 -16.14 12.33
C GLU A 208 10.76 -16.83 12.10
N LEU A 209 10.81 -17.85 11.23
CA LEU A 209 12.05 -18.47 10.78
C LEU A 209 12.89 -17.50 9.93
N ALA A 210 12.26 -16.87 8.92
CA ALA A 210 12.94 -15.88 8.09
C ALA A 210 13.56 -14.74 8.91
N ARG A 211 12.84 -14.24 9.93
CA ARG A 211 13.34 -13.21 10.86
C ARG A 211 14.56 -13.72 11.63
N ARG A 212 14.48 -14.92 12.21
CA ARG A 212 15.59 -15.54 12.95
C ARG A 212 16.84 -15.72 12.07
N TRP A 213 16.67 -16.16 10.83
CA TRP A 213 17.79 -16.32 9.90
C TRP A 213 18.42 -14.98 9.51
N ARG A 214 17.61 -13.94 9.31
CA ARG A 214 18.11 -12.58 9.07
C ARG A 214 18.87 -12.00 10.26
N GLU A 215 18.41 -12.25 11.48
CA GLU A 215 19.11 -11.86 12.71
C GLU A 215 20.49 -12.54 12.83
N ARG A 216 20.65 -13.70 12.20
CA ARG A 216 21.93 -14.44 12.07
C ARG A 216 22.73 -14.06 10.81
N GLY A 217 22.33 -13.00 10.10
CA GLY A 217 23.03 -12.47 8.95
C GLY A 217 22.68 -13.11 7.60
N ALA A 218 21.66 -13.97 7.51
CA ALA A 218 21.24 -14.54 6.22
C ALA A 218 20.53 -13.51 5.35
N LYS A 219 21.02 -13.30 4.12
CA LYS A 219 20.29 -12.57 3.07
C LYS A 219 19.31 -13.54 2.41
N LEU A 220 18.01 -13.23 2.43
CA LEU A 220 17.00 -14.12 1.86
C LEU A 220 15.75 -13.39 1.37
N ILE A 221 15.08 -14.00 0.38
CA ILE A 221 13.69 -13.70 -0.03
C ILE A 221 12.81 -14.86 0.39
N HIS A 222 11.69 -14.55 1.03
CA HIS A 222 10.67 -15.50 1.44
C HIS A 222 9.32 -15.14 0.80
N TYR A 223 8.82 -16.05 -0.03
CA TYR A 223 7.53 -15.95 -0.70
C TYR A 223 6.71 -17.21 -0.47
N LEU A 224 5.74 -17.17 0.45
CA LEU A 224 4.92 -18.32 0.81
C LEU A 224 5.79 -19.56 1.16
N ASP A 225 5.77 -20.58 0.31
CA ASP A 225 6.52 -21.84 0.49
C ASP A 225 7.96 -21.76 -0.06
N ASP A 226 8.25 -20.74 -0.88
CA ASP A 226 9.52 -20.58 -1.59
C ASP A 226 10.50 -19.71 -0.79
N PHE A 227 11.70 -20.23 -0.55
CA PHE A 227 12.81 -19.49 0.07
C PHE A 227 14.02 -19.44 -0.87
N LEU A 228 14.64 -18.27 -0.99
CA LEU A 228 15.87 -18.05 -1.76
C LEU A 228 16.88 -17.32 -0.89
N PHE A 229 18.10 -17.84 -0.82
CA PHE A 229 19.20 -17.29 -0.04
C PHE A 229 20.31 -16.78 -0.95
N PHE A 230 21.07 -15.81 -0.46
CA PHE A 230 22.16 -15.15 -1.21
C PHE A 230 23.46 -15.17 -0.43
N GLY A 231 24.54 -15.56 -1.09
CA GLY A 231 25.92 -15.53 -0.62
C GLY A 231 26.79 -14.66 -1.52
N ALA A 232 27.94 -14.22 -1.01
CA ALA A 232 28.91 -13.42 -1.77
C ALA A 232 29.77 -14.31 -2.70
N ALA A 233 30.38 -13.71 -3.72
CA ALA A 233 31.14 -14.42 -4.77
C ALA A 233 32.48 -15.01 -4.32
N LEU A 234 33.12 -14.49 -3.27
CA LEU A 234 34.47 -14.90 -2.85
C LEU A 234 34.49 -16.36 -2.36
N ALA A 235 35.56 -17.11 -2.67
CA ALA A 235 35.68 -18.53 -2.29
C ALA A 235 35.57 -18.77 -0.77
N CYS A 236 36.18 -17.91 0.05
CA CYS A 236 36.02 -17.95 1.52
C CYS A 236 34.57 -17.69 1.97
N SER A 237 33.79 -16.97 1.16
CA SER A 237 32.37 -16.73 1.38
C SER A 237 31.49 -17.92 0.99
N LEU A 238 31.89 -18.77 0.04
CA LEU A 238 31.14 -19.97 -0.31
C LEU A 238 31.13 -20.98 0.85
N SER A 239 32.28 -21.24 1.47
CA SER A 239 32.35 -22.12 2.66
C SER A 239 31.51 -21.58 3.82
N ALA A 240 31.57 -20.27 4.07
CA ALA A 240 30.74 -19.62 5.08
C ALA A 240 29.23 -19.72 4.75
N PHE A 241 28.88 -19.60 3.47
CA PHE A 241 27.50 -19.71 2.99
C PHE A 241 26.96 -21.14 3.13
N MET A 242 27.77 -22.16 2.84
CA MET A 242 27.41 -23.57 3.06
C MET A 242 27.25 -23.89 4.55
N LEU A 243 28.09 -23.31 5.42
CA LEU A 243 27.94 -23.46 6.87
C LEU A 243 26.64 -22.79 7.36
N GLN A 244 26.32 -21.59 6.87
CA GLN A 244 25.07 -20.91 7.17
C GLN A 244 23.87 -21.73 6.66
N GLN A 245 23.98 -22.32 5.47
CA GLN A 245 22.97 -23.22 4.90
C GLN A 245 22.73 -24.43 5.81
N ALA A 246 23.78 -25.12 6.28
CA ALA A 246 23.64 -26.27 7.16
C ALA A 246 22.89 -25.89 8.46
N ALA A 247 23.19 -24.72 9.03
CA ALA A 247 22.47 -24.20 10.19
C ALA A 247 21.00 -23.88 9.90
N ILE A 248 20.68 -23.34 8.72
CA ILE A 248 19.31 -23.06 8.28
C ILE A 248 18.52 -24.37 8.08
N LEU A 249 19.11 -25.37 7.43
CA LEU A 249 18.48 -26.67 7.23
C LEU A 249 18.25 -27.40 8.57
N SER A 250 19.19 -27.26 9.52
CA SER A 250 19.02 -27.76 10.89
C SER A 250 17.88 -27.05 11.62
N ASP A 251 17.78 -25.72 11.54
CA ASP A 251 16.64 -24.97 12.10
C ASP A 251 15.31 -25.41 11.45
N LEU A 252 15.30 -25.71 10.14
CA LEU A 252 14.10 -26.13 9.42
C LEU A 252 13.60 -27.51 9.88
N ASP A 253 14.51 -28.47 10.07
CA ASP A 253 14.15 -29.78 10.64
C ASP A 253 13.68 -29.63 12.10
N ALA A 254 14.40 -28.83 12.90
CA ALA A 254 14.05 -28.55 14.29
C ALA A 254 12.68 -27.85 14.42
N SER A 255 12.25 -27.09 13.42
CA SER A 255 10.94 -26.44 13.39
C SER A 255 9.81 -27.42 13.07
N GLY A 256 10.11 -28.58 12.48
CA GLY A 256 9.13 -29.58 12.07
C GLY A 256 8.55 -29.37 10.66
N PHE A 257 9.05 -28.40 9.90
CA PHE A 257 8.64 -28.24 8.50
C PHE A 257 9.26 -29.33 7.62
N LEU A 258 8.50 -29.79 6.64
CA LEU A 258 8.98 -30.75 5.64
C LEU A 258 9.42 -30.00 4.38
N MET A 259 10.68 -30.22 3.99
CA MET A 259 11.23 -29.71 2.74
C MET A 259 10.87 -30.65 1.58
N ASN A 260 10.55 -30.07 0.42
CA ASN A 260 10.44 -30.80 -0.82
C ASN A 260 11.82 -30.89 -1.47
N VAL A 261 12.57 -31.96 -1.17
CA VAL A 261 13.96 -32.10 -1.64
C VAL A 261 14.06 -32.06 -3.16
N GLU A 262 13.15 -32.72 -3.88
CA GLU A 262 13.16 -32.79 -5.35
C GLU A 262 12.99 -31.43 -6.03
N LYS A 263 12.21 -30.53 -5.42
CA LYS A 263 12.02 -29.17 -5.94
C LYS A 263 13.01 -28.16 -5.37
N SER A 264 13.79 -28.55 -4.38
CA SER A 264 14.77 -27.67 -3.74
C SER A 264 16.09 -27.69 -4.52
N MET A 265 16.75 -26.54 -4.57
CA MET A 265 18.06 -26.36 -5.20
C MET A 265 19.07 -26.07 -4.09
N LEU A 266 19.52 -27.13 -3.40
CA LEU A 266 20.36 -27.01 -2.21
C LEU A 266 21.82 -26.75 -2.55
N THR A 267 22.33 -27.25 -3.66
CA THR A 267 23.69 -26.91 -4.08
C THR A 267 23.75 -25.41 -4.39
N PRO A 268 24.66 -24.63 -3.77
CA PRO A 268 24.82 -23.22 -4.11
C PRO A 268 25.22 -23.07 -5.58
N MET A 269 24.46 -22.26 -6.32
CA MET A 269 24.65 -22.01 -7.75
C MET A 269 24.50 -20.53 -8.07
N GLN A 270 25.14 -20.09 -9.14
CA GLN A 270 25.05 -18.71 -9.63
C GLN A 270 23.92 -18.51 -10.65
N ARG A 271 23.30 -19.60 -11.11
CA ARG A 271 22.18 -19.60 -12.05
C ARG A 271 21.10 -20.58 -11.58
N LEU A 272 19.91 -20.09 -11.23
CA LEU A 272 18.80 -20.95 -10.81
C LEU A 272 17.41 -20.33 -11.08
N PRO A 273 16.34 -21.15 -11.19
CA PRO A 273 14.97 -20.65 -11.29
C PRO A 273 14.36 -20.33 -9.91
N PHE A 274 13.69 -19.19 -9.77
CA PHE A 274 12.95 -18.80 -8.57
C PHE A 274 11.67 -18.02 -8.92
N LEU A 275 10.56 -18.30 -8.24
CA LEU A 275 9.23 -17.72 -8.53
C LEU A 275 8.84 -17.75 -10.01
N GLY A 276 9.31 -18.79 -10.70
CA GLY A 276 9.04 -19.01 -12.11
C GLY A 276 9.84 -18.17 -13.10
N MET A 277 10.91 -17.49 -12.66
CA MET A 277 11.86 -16.78 -13.51
C MET A 277 13.28 -17.30 -13.25
N GLY A 278 14.15 -17.25 -14.25
CA GLY A 278 15.57 -17.56 -14.09
C GLY A 278 16.33 -16.36 -13.54
N ILE A 279 17.27 -16.60 -12.62
CA ILE A 279 18.21 -15.61 -12.10
C ILE A 279 19.61 -16.08 -12.46
N ASP A 280 20.38 -15.24 -13.14
CA ASP A 280 21.79 -15.47 -13.48
C ASP A 280 22.65 -14.34 -12.90
N SER A 281 23.41 -14.67 -11.86
CA SER A 281 24.31 -13.72 -11.18
C SER A 281 25.64 -13.50 -11.90
N LEU A 282 26.05 -14.42 -12.79
CA LEU A 282 27.28 -14.28 -13.58
C LEU A 282 27.09 -13.25 -14.68
N GLN A 283 25.98 -13.38 -15.43
CA GLN A 283 25.61 -12.41 -16.46
C GLN A 283 24.90 -11.19 -15.86
N GLY A 284 24.39 -11.30 -14.63
CA GLY A 284 23.64 -10.24 -13.97
C GLY A 284 22.28 -9.99 -14.59
N VAL A 285 21.57 -11.05 -14.98
CA VAL A 285 20.29 -10.95 -15.71
C VAL A 285 19.20 -11.88 -15.16
N PHE A 286 17.95 -11.43 -15.30
CA PHE A 286 16.79 -12.30 -15.25
C PHE A 286 16.57 -12.90 -16.65
N PHE A 287 16.31 -14.20 -16.71
CA PHE A 287 16.05 -14.93 -17.95
C PHE A 287 14.76 -15.76 -17.87
N ALA A 288 14.21 -16.12 -19.04
CA ALA A 288 13.04 -17.00 -19.11
C ALA A 288 13.49 -18.47 -18.95
N PRO A 289 12.93 -19.24 -17.99
CA PRO A 289 13.24 -20.66 -17.90
C PRO A 289 12.84 -21.41 -19.17
N GLN A 290 13.72 -22.28 -19.68
CA GLN A 290 13.57 -22.97 -20.96
C GLN A 290 12.20 -23.67 -21.12
N GLN A 291 11.80 -24.47 -20.13
CA GLN A 291 10.52 -25.18 -20.14
C GLN A 291 9.30 -24.24 -20.30
N LYS A 292 9.35 -23.05 -19.68
CA LYS A 292 8.27 -22.06 -19.82
C LYS A 292 8.29 -21.41 -21.20
N TRP A 293 9.47 -21.16 -21.75
CA TRP A 293 9.64 -20.61 -23.09
C TRP A 293 9.09 -21.57 -24.16
N GLU A 294 9.48 -22.85 -24.12
CA GLU A 294 9.00 -23.87 -25.05
C GLU A 294 7.48 -24.05 -24.98
N SER A 295 6.94 -24.05 -23.76
CA SER A 295 5.50 -24.12 -23.52
C SER A 295 4.73 -22.89 -24.04
N PHE A 296 5.39 -21.74 -24.10
CA PHE A 296 4.88 -20.51 -24.71
C PHE A 296 4.97 -20.57 -26.24
N GLN A 297 6.16 -20.87 -26.78
CA GLN A 297 6.43 -21.00 -28.22
C GLN A 297 5.50 -22.00 -28.90
N LYS A 298 5.29 -23.18 -28.30
CA LYS A 298 4.34 -24.18 -28.81
C LYS A 298 2.92 -23.63 -29.03
N LYS A 299 2.44 -22.76 -28.13
CA LYS A 299 1.12 -22.13 -28.27
C LYS A 299 1.12 -21.04 -29.33
N VAL A 300 2.22 -20.31 -29.48
CA VAL A 300 2.40 -19.31 -30.55
C VAL A 300 2.39 -20.01 -31.91
N SER A 301 3.21 -21.05 -32.12
CA SER A 301 3.24 -21.82 -33.37
C SER A 301 1.87 -22.41 -33.72
N ALA A 302 1.21 -23.04 -32.75
CA ALA A 302 -0.12 -23.60 -32.97
C ALA A 302 -1.20 -22.55 -33.31
N ALA A 303 -0.99 -21.28 -32.92
CA ALA A 303 -1.87 -20.18 -33.29
C ALA A 303 -1.56 -19.63 -34.68
N LEU A 304 -0.29 -19.62 -35.12
CA LEU A 304 0.12 -19.21 -36.46
C LEU A 304 -0.45 -20.11 -37.55
N ASP A 305 -0.59 -21.40 -37.28
CA ASP A 305 -1.12 -22.38 -38.24
C ASP A 305 -2.65 -22.30 -38.41
N ARG A 306 -3.33 -21.44 -37.64
CA ARG A 306 -4.80 -21.37 -37.58
C ARG A 306 -5.32 -20.00 -38.01
N ARG A 307 -6.37 -19.99 -38.82
CA ARG A 307 -7.08 -18.75 -39.19
C ARG A 307 -7.95 -18.18 -38.04
N ARG A 308 -8.34 -19.03 -37.08
CA ARG A 308 -9.19 -18.66 -35.94
C ARG A 308 -8.70 -19.35 -34.68
N ILE A 309 -8.78 -18.66 -33.55
CA ILE A 309 -8.44 -19.16 -32.22
C ILE A 309 -9.55 -18.80 -31.24
N THR A 310 -9.74 -19.59 -30.18
CA THR A 310 -10.69 -19.20 -29.12
C THR A 310 -10.13 -18.03 -28.31
N ALA A 311 -11.00 -17.18 -27.76
CA ALA A 311 -10.57 -16.10 -26.87
C ALA A 311 -9.74 -16.61 -25.68
N ARG A 312 -10.09 -17.78 -25.12
CA ARG A 312 -9.30 -18.47 -24.10
C ARG A 312 -7.91 -18.89 -24.61
N GLY A 313 -7.81 -19.36 -25.85
CA GLY A 313 -6.55 -19.70 -26.49
C GLY A 313 -5.63 -18.48 -26.62
N LEU A 314 -6.18 -17.37 -27.12
CA LEU A 314 -5.45 -16.10 -27.26
C LEU A 314 -5.00 -15.54 -25.91
N ALA A 315 -5.90 -15.55 -24.91
CA ALA A 315 -5.58 -15.13 -23.55
C ALA A 315 -4.53 -16.03 -22.88
N SER A 316 -4.50 -17.32 -23.22
CA SER A 316 -3.45 -18.23 -22.75
C SER A 316 -2.07 -17.85 -23.29
N ILE A 317 -1.98 -17.40 -24.55
CA ILE A 317 -0.72 -16.94 -25.17
C ILE A 317 -0.27 -15.64 -24.51
N ALA A 318 -1.13 -14.62 -24.50
CA ALA A 318 -0.84 -13.33 -23.86
C ALA A 318 -0.46 -13.51 -22.37
N GLY A 319 -1.17 -14.36 -21.64
CA GLY A 319 -0.87 -14.68 -20.25
C GLY A 319 0.50 -15.33 -20.04
N LYS A 320 0.92 -16.24 -20.93
CA LYS A 320 2.25 -16.85 -20.87
C LYS A 320 3.35 -15.83 -21.16
N ALA A 321 3.19 -14.98 -22.19
CA ALA A 321 4.12 -13.88 -22.45
C ALA A 321 4.24 -12.93 -21.24
N MET A 322 3.11 -12.53 -20.65
CA MET A 322 3.10 -11.66 -19.47
C MET A 322 3.69 -12.31 -18.22
N SER A 323 3.65 -13.65 -18.11
CA SER A 323 4.30 -14.37 -17.01
C SER A 323 5.83 -14.30 -17.07
N LEU A 324 6.40 -14.03 -18.25
CA LEU A 324 7.84 -13.89 -18.49
C LEU A 324 8.33 -12.43 -18.45
N ARG A 325 7.47 -11.47 -18.10
CA ARG A 325 7.76 -10.02 -18.14
C ARG A 325 9.02 -9.57 -17.39
N VAL A 326 9.46 -10.32 -16.37
CA VAL A 326 10.66 -9.95 -15.60
C VAL A 326 11.93 -10.17 -16.44
N ALA A 327 11.92 -11.16 -17.34
CA ALA A 327 13.01 -11.42 -18.28
C ALA A 327 12.86 -10.60 -19.57
N LEU A 328 11.62 -10.47 -20.07
CA LEU A 328 11.32 -9.80 -21.35
C LEU A 328 11.15 -8.27 -21.23
N GLY A 329 11.08 -7.74 -20.01
CA GLY A 329 10.89 -6.31 -19.76
C GLY A 329 9.62 -5.74 -20.41
N LYS A 330 9.75 -4.60 -21.09
CA LYS A 330 8.63 -3.87 -21.69
C LYS A 330 8.05 -4.56 -22.94
N VAL A 331 8.83 -5.42 -23.58
CA VAL A 331 8.45 -6.13 -24.82
C VAL A 331 7.22 -7.00 -24.58
N SER A 332 7.08 -7.62 -23.40
CA SER A 332 5.89 -8.41 -23.07
C SER A 332 4.60 -7.61 -23.11
N PHE A 333 4.63 -6.34 -22.69
CA PHE A 333 3.46 -5.46 -22.74
C PHE A 333 3.19 -4.94 -24.15
N MET A 334 4.26 -4.70 -24.90
CA MET A 334 4.19 -4.14 -26.24
C MET A 334 3.57 -5.13 -27.22
N PHE A 335 4.02 -6.38 -27.23
CA PHE A 335 3.58 -7.39 -28.19
C PHE A 335 2.52 -8.34 -27.64
N THR A 336 1.72 -7.90 -26.67
CA THR A 336 0.49 -8.61 -26.27
C THR A 336 -0.74 -7.72 -26.34
N ARG A 337 -0.58 -6.45 -26.75
CA ARG A 337 -1.65 -5.47 -26.60
C ARG A 337 -2.72 -5.65 -27.67
N GLU A 338 -2.34 -6.03 -28.89
CA GLU A 338 -3.31 -6.35 -29.94
C GLU A 338 -4.10 -7.62 -29.59
N MET A 339 -3.43 -8.63 -29.01
CA MET A 339 -4.14 -9.76 -28.40
C MET A 339 -5.16 -9.32 -27.33
N TYR A 340 -4.78 -8.40 -26.43
CA TYR A 340 -5.68 -7.89 -25.39
C TYR A 340 -6.85 -7.10 -25.96
N PHE A 341 -6.69 -6.30 -27.03
CA PHE A 341 -7.81 -5.61 -27.68
C PHE A 341 -8.86 -6.60 -28.20
N VAL A 342 -8.40 -7.71 -28.80
CA VAL A 342 -9.32 -8.76 -29.26
C VAL A 342 -10.00 -9.43 -28.07
N ILE A 343 -9.26 -9.81 -27.02
CA ILE A 343 -9.82 -10.44 -25.82
C ILE A 343 -10.85 -9.54 -25.12
N GLU A 344 -10.60 -8.22 -25.05
CA GLU A 344 -11.50 -7.26 -24.42
C GLU A 344 -12.82 -7.05 -25.20
N SER A 345 -12.87 -7.47 -26.48
CA SER A 345 -14.05 -7.29 -27.34
C SER A 345 -14.99 -8.51 -27.41
N VAL A 346 -14.59 -9.67 -26.89
CA VAL A 346 -15.41 -10.89 -26.92
C VAL A 346 -16.42 -10.97 -25.77
N ARG A 347 -17.50 -11.74 -25.98
CA ARG A 347 -18.56 -11.95 -24.96
C ARG A 347 -18.35 -13.21 -24.15
N SER A 348 -17.71 -14.23 -24.72
CA SER A 348 -17.43 -15.52 -24.08
C SER A 348 -16.01 -16.00 -24.34
N TRP A 349 -15.44 -16.69 -23.35
CA TRP A 349 -14.11 -17.31 -23.44
C TRP A 349 -14.01 -18.39 -24.52
N ASN A 350 -15.13 -18.96 -24.94
CA ASN A 350 -15.19 -20.02 -25.94
C ASN A 350 -15.48 -19.48 -27.35
N ASP A 351 -15.66 -18.17 -27.51
CA ASP A 351 -15.87 -17.55 -28.81
C ASP A 351 -14.61 -17.67 -29.66
N TYR A 352 -14.78 -17.98 -30.95
CA TYR A 352 -13.70 -18.01 -31.93
C TYR A 352 -13.47 -16.63 -32.53
N VAL A 353 -12.27 -16.08 -32.31
CA VAL A 353 -11.81 -14.81 -32.89
C VAL A 353 -10.94 -15.07 -34.11
N SER A 354 -11.04 -14.18 -35.10
CA SER A 354 -10.11 -14.17 -36.25
C SER A 354 -8.75 -13.66 -35.81
N VAL A 355 -7.69 -14.27 -36.34
CA VAL A 355 -6.33 -13.75 -36.19
C VAL A 355 -6.20 -12.56 -37.15
N SER A 356 -6.33 -11.33 -36.64
CA SER A 356 -6.17 -10.12 -37.45
C SER A 356 -4.71 -9.95 -37.92
N ALA A 357 -4.45 -9.05 -38.86
CA ALA A 357 -3.09 -8.77 -39.32
C ALA A 357 -2.18 -8.29 -38.18
N GLU A 358 -2.73 -7.51 -37.25
CA GLU A 358 -2.04 -6.99 -36.07
C GLU A 358 -1.72 -8.10 -35.06
N VAL A 359 -2.68 -8.97 -34.76
CA VAL A 359 -2.44 -10.15 -33.90
C VAL A 359 -1.44 -11.10 -34.55
N LEU A 360 -1.51 -11.28 -35.86
CA LEU A 360 -0.55 -12.09 -36.61
C LEU A 360 0.86 -11.50 -36.54
N ALA A 361 1.00 -10.18 -36.57
CA ALA A 361 2.28 -9.50 -36.40
C ALA A 361 2.86 -9.75 -35.00
N GLU A 362 2.06 -9.66 -33.93
CA GLU A 362 2.52 -10.02 -32.57
C GLU A 362 2.91 -11.49 -32.47
N LEU A 363 2.12 -12.41 -33.03
CA LEU A 363 2.44 -13.85 -33.03
C LEU A 363 3.72 -14.17 -33.80
N ARG A 364 3.93 -13.54 -34.96
CA ARG A 364 5.17 -13.69 -35.76
C ARG A 364 6.37 -13.11 -35.03
N PHE A 365 6.20 -11.95 -34.39
CA PHE A 365 7.22 -11.38 -33.52
C PHE A 365 7.62 -12.39 -32.44
N TRP A 366 6.67 -12.99 -31.72
CA TRP A 366 7.02 -13.98 -30.70
C TRP A 366 7.69 -15.23 -31.27
N ALA A 367 7.24 -15.70 -32.44
CA ALA A 367 7.81 -16.88 -33.09
C ALA A 367 9.23 -16.66 -33.64
N SER A 368 9.61 -15.41 -33.92
CA SER A 368 10.97 -15.09 -34.40
C SER A 368 12.02 -15.02 -33.29
N LEU A 369 11.64 -15.20 -32.01
CA LEU A 369 12.55 -15.01 -30.89
C LEU A 369 13.08 -16.31 -30.29
N GLY A 370 14.34 -16.30 -29.89
CA GLY A 370 14.98 -17.29 -29.04
C GLY A 370 14.81 -17.04 -27.54
N ALA A 371 14.95 -18.08 -26.71
CA ALA A 371 14.84 -17.97 -25.25
C ALA A 371 15.94 -17.09 -24.63
N GLU A 372 17.13 -17.09 -25.25
CA GLU A 372 18.33 -16.39 -24.79
C GLU A 372 18.42 -14.94 -25.29
N GLU A 373 17.57 -14.56 -26.25
CA GLU A 373 17.63 -13.25 -26.91
C GLU A 373 17.04 -12.11 -26.07
N PHE A 374 16.30 -12.43 -24.99
CA PHE A 374 15.71 -11.42 -24.10
C PHE A 374 15.95 -11.75 -22.63
N THR A 375 16.99 -11.12 -22.10
CA THR A 375 17.28 -11.07 -20.68
C THR A 375 17.14 -9.62 -20.20
N THR A 376 16.75 -9.45 -18.93
CA THR A 376 16.68 -8.12 -18.32
C THR A 376 17.74 -8.01 -17.24
N PRO A 377 18.59 -6.96 -17.21
CA PRO A 377 19.56 -6.78 -16.15
C PRO A 377 18.93 -6.81 -14.76
N ILE A 378 19.58 -7.54 -13.84
CA ILE A 378 19.23 -7.55 -12.42
C ILE A 378 19.54 -6.17 -11.86
N TRP A 379 20.80 -5.75 -11.94
CA TRP A 379 21.23 -4.43 -11.50
C TRP A 379 21.02 -3.42 -12.62
N THR A 380 20.40 -2.30 -12.29
CA THR A 380 20.44 -1.14 -13.19
C THR A 380 21.86 -0.62 -13.09
N LEU A 381 22.65 -0.69 -14.17
CA LEU A 381 23.99 -0.12 -14.18
C LEU A 381 23.91 1.34 -13.73
N VAL A 382 24.33 1.62 -12.49
CA VAL A 382 24.39 2.98 -11.93
C VAL A 382 25.44 3.83 -12.67
N CYS A 383 26.19 3.23 -13.59
CA CYS A 383 27.23 3.89 -14.39
C CYS A 383 27.13 3.62 -15.89
N ALA A 384 25.93 3.53 -16.48
CA ALA A 384 25.83 4.05 -17.84
C ALA A 384 25.88 5.57 -17.69
N VAL A 385 27.07 6.18 -17.81
CA VAL A 385 27.15 7.63 -18.01
C VAL A 385 26.32 7.88 -19.27
N PHE A 386 25.10 8.40 -19.11
CA PHE A 386 24.28 8.78 -20.26
C PHE A 386 25.09 9.83 -21.00
N THR A 387 25.60 9.46 -22.17
CA THR A 387 26.43 10.36 -22.98
C THR A 387 25.59 11.47 -23.60
N ASN A 388 24.27 11.27 -23.65
CA ASN A 388 23.32 12.12 -24.34
C ASN A 388 22.06 12.33 -23.48
N LEU A 389 21.85 13.57 -23.04
CA LEU A 389 20.64 13.99 -22.32
C LEU A 389 19.74 14.77 -23.28
N ILE A 390 18.52 14.32 -23.52
CA ILE A 390 17.56 14.96 -24.42
C ILE A 390 16.37 15.48 -23.63
N TRP A 391 15.87 16.66 -23.99
CA TRP A 391 14.60 17.19 -23.53
C TRP A 391 13.68 17.39 -24.72
N THR A 392 12.40 17.08 -24.56
CA THR A 392 11.41 17.17 -25.63
C THR A 392 10.13 17.82 -25.13
N ASP A 393 9.47 18.55 -26.01
CA ASP A 393 8.11 19.06 -25.82
C ASP A 393 7.36 19.06 -27.17
N ALA A 394 6.05 18.99 -27.11
CA ALA A 394 5.17 19.15 -28.25
C ALA A 394 4.00 20.09 -27.93
N GLY A 395 4.03 21.26 -28.57
CA GLY A 395 2.97 22.25 -28.49
C GLY A 395 1.79 21.93 -29.40
N GLY A 396 0.87 22.90 -29.55
CA GLY A 396 -0.29 22.79 -30.43
C GLY A 396 0.04 22.85 -31.92
N THR A 397 1.21 23.38 -32.30
CA THR A 397 1.56 23.69 -33.70
C THR A 397 2.88 23.07 -34.14
N GLY A 398 3.78 22.81 -33.20
CA GLY A 398 5.12 22.32 -33.45
C GLY A 398 5.64 21.47 -32.31
N TRP A 399 6.79 20.87 -32.54
CA TRP A 399 7.52 20.07 -31.58
C TRP A 399 8.95 20.60 -31.49
N GLY A 400 9.55 20.44 -30.32
CA GLY A 400 10.88 20.94 -30.04
C GLY A 400 11.61 20.03 -29.07
N GLY A 401 12.92 19.93 -29.23
CA GLY A 401 13.75 19.22 -28.30
C GLY A 401 15.21 19.56 -28.49
N TRP A 402 16.01 19.26 -27.48
CA TRP A 402 17.42 19.61 -27.48
C TRP A 402 18.25 18.56 -26.77
N LEU A 403 19.49 18.43 -27.20
CA LEU A 403 20.51 17.54 -26.65
C LEU A 403 21.54 18.35 -25.88
N ALA A 404 21.72 18.05 -24.60
CA ALA A 404 22.91 18.46 -23.86
C ALA A 404 24.03 17.47 -24.18
N ALA A 405 25.13 17.96 -24.75
CA ALA A 405 26.29 17.12 -25.01
C ALA A 405 27.09 16.87 -23.72
N CYS A 406 27.44 15.61 -23.47
CA CYS A 406 28.52 15.29 -22.53
C CYS A 406 29.87 15.47 -23.22
N GLY A 407 30.85 16.05 -22.53
CA GLY A 407 32.25 16.12 -23.01
C GLY A 407 32.64 17.34 -23.85
N GLY A 408 31.97 18.50 -23.70
CA GLY A 408 32.45 19.77 -24.24
C GLY A 408 32.02 20.14 -25.66
N ARG A 409 30.96 19.51 -26.20
CA ARG A 409 30.36 19.94 -27.50
C ARG A 409 29.23 20.95 -27.28
N ASP A 410 28.93 21.73 -28.33
CA ASP A 410 27.81 22.67 -28.33
C ASP A 410 26.44 21.97 -28.31
N ARG A 411 25.47 22.59 -27.61
CA ARG A 411 24.06 22.17 -27.55
C ARG A 411 23.48 22.00 -28.95
N GLN A 412 22.73 20.91 -29.17
CA GLN A 412 22.07 20.64 -30.45
C GLN A 412 20.55 20.73 -30.31
N ASP A 413 19.92 21.56 -31.12
CA ASP A 413 18.48 21.79 -31.08
C ASP A 413 17.80 21.12 -32.28
N ALA A 414 16.62 20.55 -32.05
CA ALA A 414 15.73 20.02 -33.05
C ALA A 414 14.35 20.64 -32.88
N ARG A 415 13.74 21.08 -33.99
CA ARG A 415 12.39 21.64 -33.98
C ARG A 415 11.72 21.43 -35.32
N GLY A 416 10.40 21.37 -35.31
CA GLY A 416 9.62 21.25 -36.52
C GLY A 416 8.14 21.51 -36.28
N HIS A 417 7.38 21.47 -37.36
CA HIS A 417 5.93 21.67 -37.31
C HIS A 417 5.21 20.32 -37.20
N LEU A 418 4.06 20.33 -36.52
CA LEU A 418 3.07 19.27 -36.61
C LEU A 418 2.23 19.51 -37.88
N SER A 419 1.88 18.43 -38.58
CA SER A 419 0.95 18.48 -39.71
C SER A 419 -0.45 18.90 -39.25
N LEU A 420 -1.33 19.32 -40.17
CA LEU A 420 -2.68 19.75 -39.80
C LEU A 420 -3.46 18.65 -39.05
N SER A 421 -3.39 17.40 -39.52
CA SER A 421 -4.03 16.27 -38.85
C SER A 421 -3.42 15.97 -37.48
N GLU A 422 -2.11 16.13 -37.31
CA GLU A 422 -1.43 15.88 -36.02
C GLU A 422 -1.74 16.93 -34.97
N ARG A 423 -2.08 18.15 -35.38
CA ARG A 423 -2.45 19.23 -34.45
C ARG A 423 -3.79 18.97 -33.77
N GLU A 424 -4.71 18.31 -34.47
CA GLU A 424 -6.06 17.95 -34.00
C GLU A 424 -6.05 16.74 -33.06
N GLU A 425 -4.93 16.02 -33.00
CA GLU A 425 -4.79 14.83 -32.18
C GLU A 425 -4.55 15.14 -30.70
N SER A 426 -4.73 14.10 -29.87
CA SER A 426 -4.55 14.23 -28.42
C SER A 426 -3.17 14.77 -28.05
N SER A 427 -3.08 15.53 -26.96
CA SER A 427 -1.79 16.04 -26.47
C SER A 427 -0.77 14.92 -26.28
N THR A 428 -1.20 13.76 -25.77
CA THR A 428 -0.32 12.59 -25.61
C THR A 428 0.23 12.06 -26.94
N LEU A 429 -0.56 12.07 -28.03
CA LEU A 429 -0.06 11.68 -29.34
C LEU A 429 0.99 12.70 -29.82
N ARG A 430 0.68 13.99 -29.73
CA ARG A 430 1.61 15.06 -30.13
C ARG A 430 2.95 14.98 -29.40
N GLU A 431 2.92 14.71 -28.10
CA GLU A 431 4.11 14.50 -27.27
C GLU A 431 4.94 13.29 -27.74
N LEU A 432 4.30 12.16 -28.03
CA LEU A 432 4.98 10.99 -28.58
C LEU A 432 5.55 11.27 -29.99
N ILE A 433 4.84 12.04 -30.83
CA ILE A 433 5.34 12.48 -32.14
C ILE A 433 6.55 13.39 -31.96
N GLY A 434 6.49 14.34 -31.02
CA GLY A 434 7.59 15.24 -30.70
C GLY A 434 8.82 14.49 -30.20
N ILE A 435 8.63 13.47 -29.37
CA ILE A 435 9.69 12.54 -28.94
C ILE A 435 10.29 11.83 -30.16
N LEU A 436 9.48 11.17 -30.98
CA LEU A 436 9.95 10.43 -32.15
C LEU A 436 10.74 11.33 -33.11
N ARG A 437 10.20 12.51 -33.43
CA ARG A 437 10.83 13.45 -34.37
C ARG A 437 12.08 14.10 -33.81
N THR A 438 12.12 14.35 -32.50
CA THR A 438 13.35 14.83 -31.84
C THR A 438 14.45 13.77 -31.94
N LEU A 439 14.12 12.51 -31.63
CA LEU A 439 15.07 11.39 -31.76
C LEU A 439 15.55 11.23 -33.22
N GLN A 440 14.64 11.26 -34.18
CA GLN A 440 14.96 11.20 -35.62
C GLN A 440 15.86 12.36 -36.06
N SER A 441 15.60 13.58 -35.59
CA SER A 441 16.37 14.77 -35.98
C SER A 441 17.76 14.79 -35.36
N LEU A 442 17.92 14.19 -34.18
CA LEU A 442 19.18 14.11 -33.45
C LEU A 442 19.94 12.80 -33.71
N VAL A 443 19.46 11.96 -34.64
CA VAL A 443 19.97 10.60 -34.92
C VAL A 443 21.50 10.54 -35.04
N ARG A 444 22.10 11.48 -35.79
CA ARG A 444 23.55 11.56 -36.01
C ARG A 444 24.38 11.71 -34.73
N PHE A 445 23.77 12.13 -33.62
CA PHE A 445 24.43 12.33 -32.33
C PHE A 445 24.17 11.20 -31.34
N ILE A 446 23.11 10.40 -31.55
CA ILE A 446 22.63 9.45 -30.55
C ILE A 446 22.67 7.98 -30.99
N VAL A 447 22.90 7.69 -32.28
CA VAL A 447 23.06 6.31 -32.78
C VAL A 447 24.15 5.56 -32.01
N GLY A 448 23.88 4.33 -31.58
CA GLY A 448 24.80 3.49 -30.81
C GLY A 448 25.01 3.94 -29.35
N THR A 449 24.23 4.91 -28.86
CA THR A 449 24.44 5.49 -27.52
C THR A 449 23.26 5.26 -26.57
N ALA A 450 23.53 5.46 -25.27
CA ALA A 450 22.48 5.53 -24.26
C ALA A 450 21.94 6.96 -24.13
N VAL A 451 20.63 7.11 -24.28
CA VAL A 451 19.92 8.39 -24.24
C VAL A 451 19.02 8.45 -23.02
N GLN A 452 19.19 9.50 -22.22
CA GLN A 452 18.26 9.86 -21.17
C GLN A 452 17.33 10.96 -21.71
N LEU A 453 16.07 10.62 -21.95
CA LEU A 453 15.05 11.54 -22.47
C LEU A 453 14.17 12.10 -21.35
N HIS A 454 13.99 13.40 -21.34
CA HIS A 454 13.19 14.16 -20.41
C HIS A 454 11.95 14.73 -21.12
N THR A 455 10.77 14.48 -20.56
CA THR A 455 9.49 15.02 -21.05
C THR A 455 8.63 15.45 -19.86
N ASP A 456 7.85 16.51 -20.00
CA ASP A 456 6.86 16.93 -19.00
C ASP A 456 5.49 16.22 -19.15
N SER A 457 5.31 15.43 -20.20
CA SER A 457 4.12 14.62 -20.44
C SER A 457 4.14 13.33 -19.64
N GLN A 458 3.48 13.33 -18.47
CA GLN A 458 3.27 12.10 -17.68
C GLN A 458 2.63 10.96 -18.47
N PRO A 459 1.62 11.20 -19.34
CA PRO A 459 1.05 10.14 -20.17
C PRO A 459 2.05 9.55 -21.15
N ALA A 460 2.83 10.37 -21.88
CA ALA A 460 3.84 9.88 -22.82
C ALA A 460 4.95 9.11 -22.10
N TRP A 461 5.45 9.65 -20.98
CA TRP A 461 6.39 8.96 -20.09
C TRP A 461 5.85 7.60 -19.64
N ARG A 462 4.61 7.53 -19.14
CA ARG A 462 3.99 6.26 -18.72
C ARG A 462 3.88 5.25 -19.86
N ILE A 463 3.50 5.69 -21.06
CA ILE A 463 3.38 4.82 -22.23
C ILE A 463 4.75 4.23 -22.61
N LEU A 464 5.81 5.05 -22.68
CA LEU A 464 7.16 4.60 -23.04
C LEU A 464 7.85 3.81 -21.91
N CYS A 465 7.54 4.10 -20.65
CA CYS A 465 8.02 3.33 -19.50
C CYS A 465 7.34 1.97 -19.39
N LYS A 466 6.03 1.89 -19.67
CA LYS A 466 5.30 0.62 -19.66
C LYS A 466 5.53 -0.21 -20.93
N GLY A 467 5.73 0.47 -22.07
CA GLY A 467 5.83 -0.15 -23.39
C GLY A 467 4.48 -0.37 -24.09
N CYS A 468 3.36 0.15 -23.58
CA CYS A 468 2.05 -0.04 -24.22
C CYS A 468 1.02 1.04 -23.85
N SER A 469 -0.06 1.11 -24.63
CA SER A 469 -1.23 1.96 -24.37
C SER A 469 -2.53 1.20 -24.62
N ALA A 470 -3.58 1.56 -23.88
CA ALA A 470 -4.94 1.05 -24.13
C ALA A 470 -5.62 1.77 -25.32
N LYS A 471 -4.95 2.72 -25.98
CA LYS A 471 -5.43 3.38 -27.20
C LYS A 471 -4.56 2.93 -28.36
N SER A 472 -5.15 2.32 -29.39
CA SER A 472 -4.42 1.70 -30.50
C SER A 472 -3.47 2.68 -31.22
N HIS A 473 -3.90 3.90 -31.53
CA HIS A 473 -3.04 4.91 -32.18
C HIS A 473 -1.82 5.30 -31.32
N LEU A 474 -1.98 5.48 -30.00
CA LEU A 474 -0.86 5.76 -29.10
C LEU A 474 0.07 4.54 -28.94
N HIS A 475 -0.51 3.34 -28.96
CA HIS A 475 0.25 2.10 -28.85
C HIS A 475 1.14 1.89 -30.09
N LYS A 476 0.59 2.08 -31.29
CA LYS A 476 1.32 2.01 -32.56
C LYS A 476 2.52 2.95 -32.58
N LEU A 477 2.34 4.20 -32.13
CA LEU A 477 3.43 5.16 -32.06
C LEU A 477 4.49 4.79 -31.01
N ALA A 478 4.10 4.19 -29.88
CA ALA A 478 5.05 3.67 -28.91
C ALA A 478 5.88 2.49 -29.45
N VAL A 479 5.25 1.61 -30.25
CA VAL A 479 5.92 0.51 -30.98
C VAL A 479 6.87 1.07 -32.03
N GLU A 480 6.47 2.13 -32.74
CA GLU A 480 7.31 2.83 -33.71
C GLU A 480 8.55 3.46 -33.07
N ILE A 481 8.40 4.18 -31.95
CA ILE A 481 9.53 4.73 -31.19
C ILE A 481 10.48 3.60 -30.75
N PHE A 482 9.93 2.48 -30.29
CA PHE A 482 10.72 1.32 -29.89
C PHE A 482 11.53 0.74 -31.07
N TRP A 483 10.88 0.45 -32.20
CA TRP A 483 11.58 -0.06 -33.39
C TRP A 483 12.58 0.94 -33.95
N TRP A 484 12.27 2.22 -33.91
CA TRP A 484 13.21 3.26 -34.30
C TRP A 484 14.47 3.21 -33.42
N CYS A 485 14.31 3.07 -32.11
CA CYS A 485 15.45 2.93 -31.19
C CYS A 485 16.25 1.64 -31.47
N VAL A 486 15.58 0.51 -31.68
CA VAL A 486 16.22 -0.78 -31.99
C VAL A 486 17.04 -0.70 -33.29
N THR A 487 16.45 -0.16 -34.36
CA THR A 487 17.10 -0.04 -35.67
C THR A 487 18.32 0.88 -35.64
N ASN A 488 18.34 1.86 -34.74
CA ASN A 488 19.43 2.85 -34.61
C ASN A 488 20.37 2.57 -33.43
N ASP A 489 20.26 1.40 -32.79
CA ASP A 489 21.02 1.01 -31.59
C ASP A 489 21.01 2.08 -30.48
N VAL A 490 19.83 2.67 -30.23
CA VAL A 490 19.63 3.70 -29.20
C VAL A 490 19.03 3.08 -27.94
N ARG A 491 19.76 3.13 -26.83
CA ARG A 491 19.24 2.71 -25.52
C ARG A 491 18.50 3.87 -24.85
N LEU A 492 17.17 3.90 -25.02
CA LEU A 492 16.32 4.99 -24.55
C LEU A 492 15.81 4.76 -23.11
N GLN A 493 16.14 5.69 -22.21
CA GLN A 493 15.55 5.80 -20.87
C GLN A 493 14.75 7.10 -20.76
N VAL A 494 13.45 6.98 -20.48
CA VAL A 494 12.54 8.14 -20.41
C VAL A 494 12.25 8.50 -18.96
N THR A 495 12.36 9.78 -18.62
CA THR A 495 12.08 10.32 -17.30
C THR A 495 11.12 11.48 -17.38
N TRP A 496 10.10 11.45 -16.53
CA TRP A 496 9.20 12.57 -16.39
C TRP A 496 9.86 13.68 -15.56
N ILE A 497 9.75 14.92 -16.04
CA ILE A 497 10.19 16.13 -15.33
C ILE A 497 9.02 17.11 -15.16
N PRO A 498 8.99 17.94 -14.10
CA PRO A 498 8.07 19.06 -14.03
C PRO A 498 8.24 20.01 -15.22
N ARG A 499 7.15 20.60 -15.71
CA ARG A 499 7.15 21.55 -16.84
C ARG A 499 8.12 22.71 -16.67
N ASP A 500 8.31 23.19 -15.43
CA ASP A 500 9.26 24.26 -15.10
C ASP A 500 10.71 23.92 -15.45
N LEU A 501 11.06 22.63 -15.49
CA LEU A 501 12.39 22.14 -15.87
C LEU A 501 12.52 21.85 -17.38
N ASN A 502 11.44 22.04 -18.17
CA ASN A 502 11.39 21.76 -19.61
C ASN A 502 11.25 23.04 -20.47
N ALA A 503 11.39 24.23 -19.87
CA ALA A 503 11.09 25.51 -20.50
C ALA A 503 11.83 25.78 -21.84
N TYR A 504 13.03 25.24 -22.01
CA TYR A 504 13.78 25.41 -23.27
C TYR A 504 13.23 24.54 -24.41
N ALA A 505 12.78 23.31 -24.12
CA ALA A 505 12.12 22.47 -25.12
C ALA A 505 10.74 23.04 -25.51
N ASP A 506 9.99 23.59 -24.54
CA ASP A 506 8.73 24.32 -24.77
C ASP A 506 8.95 25.54 -25.68
N HIS A 507 10.00 26.33 -25.43
CA HIS A 507 10.38 27.44 -26.29
C HIS A 507 10.65 27.00 -27.73
N LEU A 508 11.37 25.89 -27.93
CA LEU A 508 11.64 25.33 -29.25
C LEU A 508 10.36 24.83 -29.95
N ALA A 509 9.41 24.28 -29.20
CA ALA A 509 8.11 23.84 -29.70
C ALA A 509 7.16 25.02 -30.04
N GLY A 510 7.32 26.16 -29.37
CA GLY A 510 6.46 27.36 -29.50
C GLY A 510 6.90 28.42 -30.54
N GLY A 511 7.96 28.18 -31.30
CA GLY A 511 8.70 29.19 -32.09
C GLY A 511 8.03 29.85 -33.31
N ALA A 512 6.71 29.78 -33.53
CA ALA A 512 6.07 30.40 -34.71
C ALA A 512 4.83 31.27 -34.42
N LEU A 513 4.42 31.48 -33.16
CA LEU A 513 3.22 32.25 -32.84
C LEU A 513 3.43 33.25 -31.69
N ALA A 514 4.69 33.60 -31.39
CA ALA A 514 5.04 34.50 -30.30
C ALA A 514 5.17 35.98 -30.72
N SER A 515 5.09 36.32 -32.00
CA SER A 515 5.23 37.70 -32.48
C SER A 515 3.92 38.41 -32.85
N GLN A 516 2.79 37.71 -32.90
CA GLN A 516 1.53 38.28 -33.42
C GLN A 516 0.31 38.18 -32.48
N LEU A 517 0.39 37.42 -31.38
CA LEU A 517 -0.71 37.28 -30.40
C LEU A 517 -0.58 38.19 -29.17
N TRP A 518 0.53 38.91 -29.03
CA TRP A 518 0.80 39.77 -27.88
C TRP A 518 0.25 41.20 -27.98
N SER A 519 -0.41 41.55 -29.10
CA SER A 519 -0.98 42.89 -29.30
C SER A 519 -2.48 43.01 -29.01
N GLN A 520 -3.20 41.93 -28.63
CA GLN A 520 -4.63 41.98 -28.33
C GLN A 520 -5.00 41.06 -27.16
N LEU A 521 -4.79 41.51 -25.92
CA LEU A 521 -5.35 40.83 -24.74
C LEU A 521 -6.86 41.07 -24.65
N GLN A 522 -7.71 40.29 -25.34
CA GLN A 522 -9.12 39.98 -25.00
C GLN A 522 -9.62 38.75 -25.79
N VAL A 523 -9.88 37.57 -25.19
CA VAL A 523 -10.48 36.43 -25.93
C VAL A 523 -11.52 35.66 -25.10
N SER A 524 -12.76 35.63 -25.61
CA SER A 524 -13.77 34.59 -25.33
C SER A 524 -13.64 33.54 -26.44
N PRO A 525 -13.24 32.29 -26.15
CA PRO A 525 -13.00 31.32 -27.20
C PRO A 525 -14.31 30.81 -27.80
N SER A 526 -14.44 30.93 -29.12
CA SER A 526 -15.52 30.37 -29.93
C SER A 526 -15.33 28.87 -30.23
N ASP A 527 -14.16 28.29 -29.91
CA ASP A 527 -13.80 26.88 -30.16
C ASP A 527 -14.14 25.95 -28.96
N PRO A 528 -14.96 24.89 -29.14
CA PRO A 528 -15.29 23.90 -28.11
C PRO A 528 -14.09 23.22 -27.42
N LEU A 529 -12.94 23.11 -28.09
CA LEU A 529 -11.75 22.44 -27.55
C LEU A 529 -11.01 23.32 -26.52
N GLU A 530 -10.91 24.62 -26.78
CA GLU A 530 -10.36 25.61 -25.83
C GLU A 530 -11.25 25.74 -24.59
N GLN A 531 -12.57 25.59 -24.75
CA GLN A 531 -13.52 25.52 -23.63
C GLN A 531 -13.33 24.26 -22.78
N SER A 532 -13.00 23.11 -23.39
CA SER A 532 -12.75 21.82 -22.72
C SER A 532 -11.44 21.80 -21.93
N LEU A 533 -10.36 22.37 -22.48
CA LEU A 533 -9.05 22.46 -21.83
C LEU A 533 -9.07 23.46 -20.66
N LEU A 534 -9.77 24.58 -20.81
CA LEU A 534 -10.02 25.53 -19.72
C LEU A 534 -10.83 24.89 -18.58
N LYS A 535 -11.72 23.94 -18.88
CA LYS A 535 -12.51 23.19 -17.88
C LYS A 535 -11.67 22.17 -17.11
N SER A 536 -10.85 21.36 -17.78
CA SER A 536 -9.97 20.36 -17.16
C SER A 536 -8.92 20.97 -16.23
N MET A 537 -8.35 22.11 -16.63
CA MET A 537 -7.39 22.86 -15.81
C MET A 537 -8.05 23.45 -14.54
N LYS A 538 -9.28 23.95 -14.64
CA LYS A 538 -10.07 24.41 -13.47
C LYS A 538 -10.35 23.28 -12.48
N GLU A 539 -10.59 22.05 -12.96
CA GLU A 539 -10.85 20.87 -12.13
C GLU A 539 -9.58 20.36 -11.41
N GLY A 540 -8.41 20.43 -12.06
CA GLY A 540 -7.13 20.06 -11.45
C GLY A 540 -6.70 20.98 -10.31
N MET A 541 -6.97 22.28 -10.41
CA MET A 541 -6.62 23.25 -9.37
C MET A 541 -7.45 23.09 -8.07
N VAL A 542 -8.64 22.49 -8.15
CA VAL A 542 -9.46 22.11 -6.98
C VAL A 542 -8.78 21.00 -6.15
N ASN A 543 -7.97 20.14 -6.73
CA ASN A 543 -7.40 19.00 -6.00
C ASN A 543 -6.12 19.32 -5.19
N THR A 544 -5.63 20.56 -5.24
CA THR A 544 -4.44 21.03 -4.49
C THR A 544 -4.66 21.21 -2.99
N ARG A 545 -5.91 21.10 -2.51
CA ARG A 545 -6.29 21.22 -1.09
C ARG A 545 -7.24 20.08 -0.71
N SER A 546 -7.25 19.69 0.57
CA SER A 546 -8.09 18.59 1.03
C SER A 546 -9.56 18.80 0.65
N ALA A 547 -10.27 17.74 0.26
CA ALA A 547 -11.67 17.81 -0.17
C ALA A 547 -12.56 18.58 0.84
N SER A 548 -12.35 18.37 2.14
CA SER A 548 -13.04 19.08 3.23
C SER A 548 -12.79 20.60 3.27
N THR A 549 -11.64 21.08 2.80
CA THR A 549 -11.33 22.52 2.77
C THR A 549 -12.14 23.23 1.69
N TRP A 550 -12.33 22.56 0.55
CA TRP A 550 -13.16 23.04 -0.56
C TRP A 550 -14.65 22.99 -0.23
N THR A 551 -15.14 21.82 0.19
CA THR A 551 -16.58 21.58 0.42
C THR A 551 -17.13 22.32 1.62
N ASP A 552 -16.39 22.41 2.73
CA ASP A 552 -16.96 22.84 4.01
C ASP A 552 -16.65 24.32 4.34
N SER A 553 -15.73 24.98 3.61
CA SER A 553 -15.26 26.33 3.96
C SER A 553 -15.13 27.33 2.80
N TYR A 554 -14.62 26.93 1.63
CA TYR A 554 -14.28 27.90 0.57
C TYR A 554 -15.42 28.20 -0.39
N LEU A 555 -16.22 27.20 -0.78
CA LEU A 555 -17.30 27.36 -1.75
C LEU A 555 -18.33 28.41 -1.31
N GLY A 556 -18.75 28.39 -0.04
CA GLY A 556 -19.72 29.37 0.48
C GLY A 556 -19.19 30.82 0.44
N ILE A 557 -17.90 31.02 0.69
CA ILE A 557 -17.28 32.35 0.63
C ILE A 557 -17.16 32.83 -0.82
N ILE A 558 -16.76 31.95 -1.74
CA ILE A 558 -16.63 32.27 -3.17
C ILE A 558 -17.99 32.68 -3.75
N SER A 559 -19.07 31.97 -3.43
CA SER A 559 -20.42 32.32 -3.86
C SER A 559 -20.84 33.70 -3.34
N ARG A 560 -20.55 33.98 -2.06
CA ARG A 560 -20.84 35.28 -1.45
C ARG A 560 -20.01 36.42 -2.06
N TYR A 561 -18.76 36.17 -2.43
CA TYR A 561 -17.90 37.15 -3.10
C TYR A 561 -18.39 37.50 -4.51
N ARG A 562 -18.84 36.49 -5.28
CA ARG A 562 -19.43 36.70 -6.60
C ARG A 562 -20.72 37.52 -6.52
N ALA A 563 -21.60 37.22 -5.56
CA ALA A 563 -22.81 37.99 -5.33
C ALA A 563 -22.51 39.46 -4.96
N PHE A 564 -21.50 39.70 -4.12
CA PHE A 564 -21.06 41.05 -3.79
C PHE A 564 -20.59 41.85 -5.00
N CYS A 565 -19.87 41.20 -5.93
CA CYS A 565 -19.36 41.85 -7.14
C CYS A 565 -20.50 42.19 -8.11
N ALA A 566 -21.49 41.29 -8.24
CA ALA A 566 -22.66 41.48 -9.10
C ALA A 566 -23.61 42.57 -8.61
N ALA A 567 -23.75 42.75 -7.29
CA ALA A 567 -24.67 43.72 -6.69
C ALA A 567 -24.17 45.19 -6.71
N ARG A 568 -23.09 45.51 -7.45
CA ARG A 568 -22.55 46.87 -7.56
C ARG A 568 -22.99 47.52 -8.86
N VAL A 569 -23.05 48.86 -8.87
CA VAL A 569 -23.35 49.64 -10.08
C VAL A 569 -22.20 50.63 -10.32
N PRO A 570 -21.43 50.48 -11.42
CA PRO A 570 -21.47 49.33 -12.33
C PRO A 570 -20.98 48.02 -11.65
N PRO A 571 -21.41 46.84 -12.13
CA PRO A 571 -20.99 45.55 -11.60
C PRO A 571 -19.47 45.40 -11.67
N ARG A 572 -18.87 44.81 -10.63
CA ARG A 572 -17.41 44.65 -10.56
C ARG A 572 -17.01 43.28 -11.06
N VAL A 573 -15.86 43.19 -11.73
CA VAL A 573 -15.29 41.92 -12.19
C VAL A 573 -14.73 41.13 -10.99
N PRO A 574 -15.22 39.89 -10.74
CA PRO A 574 -14.79 39.11 -9.58
C PRO A 574 -13.42 38.44 -9.76
N VAL A 575 -13.01 38.12 -11.00
CA VAL A 575 -11.69 37.54 -11.34
C VAL A 575 -11.31 37.89 -12.80
N PRO A 576 -10.08 38.36 -13.09
CA PRO A 576 -9.14 38.93 -12.13
C PRO A 576 -9.73 40.22 -11.56
N ALA A 577 -9.90 40.30 -10.24
CA ALA A 577 -10.47 41.48 -9.62
C ALA A 577 -9.43 42.57 -9.46
N ALA A 578 -9.84 43.83 -9.65
CA ALA A 578 -9.03 44.95 -9.20
C ALA A 578 -8.76 44.83 -7.68
N PRO A 579 -7.54 45.16 -7.19
CA PRO A 579 -7.23 45.11 -5.77
C PRO A 579 -8.25 45.80 -4.87
N LEU A 580 -8.78 46.95 -5.31
CA LEU A 580 -9.83 47.69 -4.59
C LEU A 580 -11.12 46.88 -4.39
N THR A 581 -11.53 46.07 -5.37
CA THR A 581 -12.74 45.22 -5.28
C THR A 581 -12.56 44.15 -4.21
N VAL A 582 -11.40 43.50 -4.18
CA VAL A 582 -11.06 42.54 -3.13
C VAL A 582 -10.96 43.22 -1.76
N CYS A 583 -10.38 44.43 -1.70
CA CYS A 583 -10.31 45.21 -0.47
C CYS A 583 -11.70 45.52 0.10
N LEU A 584 -12.63 46.00 -0.74
CA LEU A 584 -13.99 46.34 -0.30
C LEU A 584 -14.79 45.11 0.14
N PHE A 585 -14.62 43.97 -0.54
CA PHE A 585 -15.25 42.73 -0.09
C PHE A 585 -14.67 42.23 1.23
N LEU A 586 -13.33 42.21 1.37
CA LEU A 586 -12.70 41.81 2.62
C LEU A 586 -13.08 42.77 3.76
N GLN A 587 -13.30 44.04 3.47
CA GLN A 587 -13.79 45.03 4.43
C GLN A 587 -15.26 44.77 4.82
N LEU A 588 -16.14 44.40 3.88
CA LEU A 588 -17.51 43.99 4.17
C LEU A 588 -17.55 42.70 5.00
N VAL A 589 -16.77 41.69 4.61
CA VAL A 589 -16.63 40.47 5.40
C VAL A 589 -16.11 40.80 6.78
N ALA A 590 -15.15 41.72 6.89
CA ALA A 590 -14.67 42.15 8.19
C ALA A 590 -15.74 42.90 9.00
N SER A 591 -16.58 43.75 8.42
CA SER A 591 -17.62 44.47 9.18
C SER A 591 -18.67 43.53 9.78
N GLU A 592 -18.93 42.39 9.13
CA GLU A 592 -19.90 41.40 9.60
C GLU A 592 -19.28 40.23 10.38
N ALA A 593 -17.97 39.99 10.24
CA ALA A 593 -17.31 38.85 10.84
C ALA A 593 -17.17 38.98 12.36
N LYS A 594 -17.48 37.90 13.08
CA LYS A 594 -17.29 37.80 14.54
C LYS A 594 -15.83 37.51 14.95
N SER A 595 -14.97 37.11 14.01
CA SER A 595 -13.54 36.80 14.23
C SER A 595 -12.67 37.02 12.99
N TYR A 596 -11.38 37.29 13.19
CA TYR A 596 -10.42 37.45 12.09
C TYR A 596 -10.26 36.18 11.23
N ALA A 597 -10.52 34.99 11.80
CA ALA A 597 -10.42 33.73 11.06
C ALA A 597 -11.33 33.72 9.82
N VAL A 598 -12.52 34.33 9.91
CA VAL A 598 -13.45 34.44 8.77
C VAL A 598 -12.85 35.29 7.65
N VAL A 599 -12.22 36.43 7.99
CA VAL A 599 -11.57 37.31 7.02
C VAL A 599 -10.33 36.65 6.40
N LYS A 600 -9.57 35.88 7.19
CA LYS A 600 -8.43 35.09 6.72
C LYS A 600 -8.87 34.01 5.75
N SER A 601 -9.91 33.24 6.08
CA SER A 601 -10.48 32.24 5.19
C SER A 601 -11.05 32.87 3.93
N ALA A 602 -11.71 34.02 4.02
CA ALA A 602 -12.22 34.75 2.86
C ALA A 602 -11.10 35.18 1.91
N SER A 603 -10.02 35.75 2.45
CA SER A 603 -8.85 36.09 1.64
C SER A 603 -8.17 34.86 1.04
N GLY A 604 -8.13 33.73 1.76
CA GLY A 604 -7.57 32.47 1.25
C GLY A 604 -8.42 31.85 0.13
N ALA A 605 -9.74 31.96 0.23
CA ALA A 605 -10.67 31.50 -0.79
C ALA A 605 -10.62 32.38 -2.04
N ILE A 606 -10.50 33.70 -1.90
CA ILE A 606 -10.35 34.62 -3.04
C ILE A 606 -9.00 34.44 -3.72
N PHE A 607 -7.93 34.23 -2.95
CA PHE A 607 -6.61 33.90 -3.51
C PHE A 607 -6.68 32.60 -4.31
N ALA A 608 -7.25 31.54 -3.74
CA ALA A 608 -7.45 30.27 -4.44
C ALA A 608 -8.34 30.45 -5.69
N LEU A 609 -9.37 31.28 -5.64
CA LEU A 609 -10.23 31.60 -6.78
C LEU A 609 -9.47 32.31 -7.92
N HIS A 610 -8.52 33.19 -7.58
CA HIS A 610 -7.68 33.89 -8.58
C HIS A 610 -6.58 32.97 -9.12
N GLU A 611 -5.99 32.12 -8.29
CA GLU A 611 -5.11 31.05 -8.74
C GLU A 611 -5.85 30.12 -9.71
N MET A 612 -7.07 29.69 -9.40
CA MET A 612 -7.93 28.88 -10.28
C MET A 612 -8.27 29.55 -11.63
N ALA A 613 -8.10 30.87 -11.71
CA ALA A 613 -8.24 31.64 -12.93
C ALA A 613 -6.88 32.00 -13.55
N LEU A 614 -5.82 31.30 -13.15
CA LEU A 614 -4.44 31.46 -13.60
C LEU A 614 -3.82 32.83 -13.35
N VAL A 615 -4.31 33.59 -12.37
CA VAL A 615 -3.62 34.81 -11.95
C VAL A 615 -2.32 34.42 -11.23
N PRO A 616 -1.14 34.89 -11.67
CA PRO A 616 0.12 34.58 -11.02
C PRO A 616 0.07 34.90 -9.53
N ALA A 617 0.61 34.01 -8.69
CA ALA A 617 0.52 34.14 -7.24
C ALA A 617 1.13 35.46 -6.70
N ALA A 618 2.11 36.02 -7.40
CA ALA A 618 2.73 37.32 -7.09
C ALA A 618 1.81 38.51 -7.36
N GLU A 619 0.93 38.39 -8.36
CA GLU A 619 0.03 39.45 -8.85
C GLU A 619 -1.39 39.33 -8.28
N ALA A 620 -1.66 38.26 -7.53
CA ALA A 620 -2.97 38.02 -6.95
C ALA A 620 -3.47 39.26 -6.17
N PRO A 621 -4.70 39.76 -6.39
CA PRO A 621 -5.16 41.02 -5.81
C PRO A 621 -5.20 41.02 -4.28
N THR A 622 -5.25 39.83 -3.69
CA THR A 622 -5.12 39.64 -2.24
C THR A 622 -3.71 39.94 -1.73
N LYS A 623 -2.66 39.83 -2.54
CA LYS A 623 -1.28 40.17 -2.16
C LYS A 623 -0.98 41.66 -2.22
N HIS A 624 -1.83 42.44 -2.90
CA HIS A 624 -1.69 43.89 -3.01
C HIS A 624 -1.58 44.58 -1.63
N PRO A 625 -0.75 45.64 -1.49
CA PRO A 625 -0.54 46.35 -0.22
C PRO A 625 -1.84 46.80 0.47
N LEU A 626 -2.82 47.31 -0.28
CA LEU A 626 -4.12 47.71 0.27
C LEU A 626 -4.92 46.54 0.85
N ALA A 627 -4.93 45.37 0.19
CA ALA A 627 -5.63 44.18 0.69
C ALA A 627 -4.93 43.63 1.95
N LYS A 628 -3.59 43.74 2.00
CA LYS A 628 -2.80 43.48 3.20
C LYS A 628 -3.16 44.45 4.32
N GLY A 629 -3.31 45.75 4.01
CA GLY A 629 -3.76 46.79 4.94
C GLY A 629 -5.15 46.52 5.51
N VAL A 630 -6.15 46.18 4.67
CA VAL A 630 -7.50 45.78 5.10
C VAL A 630 -7.46 44.56 6.01
N ARG A 631 -6.69 43.53 5.66
CA ARG A 631 -6.52 42.35 6.53
C ARG A 631 -5.85 42.70 7.85
N GLN A 632 -4.85 43.57 7.86
CA GLN A 632 -4.18 43.99 9.09
C GLN A 632 -5.10 44.84 9.97
N SER A 633 -5.90 45.74 9.38
CA SER A 633 -6.94 46.50 10.07
C SER A 633 -8.02 45.58 10.66
N ALA A 634 -8.53 44.63 9.87
CA ALA A 634 -9.46 43.61 10.35
C ALA A 634 -8.84 42.70 11.42
N LYS A 635 -7.55 42.38 11.33
CA LYS A 635 -6.82 41.64 12.37
C LYS A 635 -6.72 42.44 13.65
N ARG A 636 -6.46 43.74 13.58
CA ARG A 636 -6.46 44.63 14.77
C ARG A 636 -7.87 44.74 15.36
N ARG A 637 -8.90 45.04 14.55
CA ARG A 637 -10.28 45.22 15.04
C ARG A 637 -10.96 43.94 15.52
N LEU A 638 -10.82 42.82 14.80
CA LEU A 638 -11.50 41.54 15.08
C LEU A 638 -10.62 40.51 15.77
N GLY A 639 -9.30 40.66 15.69
CA GLY A 639 -8.33 39.81 16.39
C GLY A 639 -8.01 40.28 17.80
N LEU A 640 -8.55 41.45 18.21
CA LEU A 640 -8.55 41.92 19.60
C LEU A 640 -9.56 41.21 20.50
N LYS A 641 -10.37 40.27 19.97
CA LYS A 641 -10.93 39.26 20.86
C LYS A 641 -9.78 38.38 21.27
N LEU A 642 -9.35 38.51 22.53
CA LEU A 642 -8.65 37.45 23.25
C LEU A 642 -9.24 36.16 22.73
N GLN A 643 -8.44 35.37 21.99
CA GLN A 643 -8.86 34.01 21.71
C GLN A 643 -9.27 33.49 23.09
N ASN A 644 -10.47 32.94 23.23
CA ASN A 644 -10.80 32.15 24.40
C ASN A 644 -9.85 30.95 24.37
N GLN A 645 -8.57 31.19 24.67
CA GLN A 645 -7.52 30.21 24.79
C GLN A 645 -7.96 29.41 25.97
N LYS A 646 -8.52 28.25 25.67
CA LYS A 646 -8.89 27.31 26.71
C LYS A 646 -7.62 27.02 27.48
N GLU A 647 -7.69 27.14 28.78
CA GLU A 647 -6.53 26.97 29.63
C GLU A 647 -6.07 25.51 29.54
N PRO A 648 -4.76 25.23 29.65
CA PRO A 648 -4.28 23.87 29.87
C PRO A 648 -4.83 23.36 31.22
N LEU A 649 -5.32 22.12 31.23
CA LEU A 649 -5.80 21.53 32.48
C LEU A 649 -4.59 21.15 33.36
N THR A 650 -4.57 21.61 34.61
CA THR A 650 -3.50 21.29 35.56
C THR A 650 -3.61 19.84 36.03
N LEU A 651 -2.47 19.28 36.48
CA LEU A 651 -2.43 17.93 37.05
C LEU A 651 -3.30 17.82 38.30
N GLU A 652 -3.31 18.86 39.14
CA GLU A 652 -4.13 18.93 40.36
C GLU A 652 -5.63 18.82 40.07
N VAL A 653 -6.14 19.58 39.10
CA VAL A 653 -7.56 19.49 38.70
C VAL A 653 -7.85 18.12 38.09
N LEU A 654 -6.92 17.54 37.32
CA LEU A 654 -7.09 16.19 36.78
C LEU A 654 -7.19 15.14 37.89
N GLN A 655 -6.24 15.12 38.83
CA GLN A 655 -6.17 14.14 39.92
C GLN A 655 -7.37 14.28 40.86
N THR A 656 -7.69 15.49 41.31
CA THR A 656 -8.87 15.76 42.15
C THR A 656 -10.15 15.31 41.48
N GLY A 657 -10.30 15.59 40.17
CA GLY A 657 -11.48 15.16 39.42
C GLY A 657 -11.60 13.64 39.28
N ILE A 658 -10.47 12.95 39.07
CA ILE A 658 -10.45 11.48 39.03
C ILE A 658 -10.89 10.91 40.37
N LEU A 659 -10.34 11.41 41.48
CA LEU A 659 -10.68 10.95 42.84
C LEU A 659 -12.16 11.19 43.19
N LEU A 660 -12.75 12.30 42.69
CA LEU A 660 -14.18 12.59 42.88
C LEU A 660 -15.09 11.69 42.04
N TYR A 661 -14.70 11.36 40.80
CA TYR A 661 -15.48 10.49 39.93
C TYR A 661 -15.32 9.01 40.27
N VAL A 662 -14.13 8.64 40.74
CA VAL A 662 -13.69 7.28 40.98
C VAL A 662 -12.99 7.24 42.35
N PRO A 663 -13.75 7.35 43.46
CA PRO A 663 -13.18 7.24 44.80
C PRO A 663 -12.67 5.83 45.07
N ASP A 664 -13.35 4.83 44.51
CA ASP A 664 -12.98 3.42 44.56
C ASP A 664 -13.26 2.79 43.19
N PHE A 665 -12.29 2.02 42.68
CA PHE A 665 -12.37 1.39 41.36
C PHE A 665 -13.51 0.38 41.25
N GLN A 666 -13.87 -0.31 42.33
CA GLN A 666 -14.93 -1.32 42.38
C GLN A 666 -16.31 -0.70 42.66
N ALA A 667 -16.37 0.35 43.48
CA ALA A 667 -17.65 0.94 43.88
C ALA A 667 -18.20 2.01 42.91
N CYS A 668 -17.37 2.60 42.03
CA CYS A 668 -17.83 3.64 41.10
C CYS A 668 -18.67 3.06 39.93
N SER A 669 -19.39 3.91 39.18
CA SER A 669 -20.08 3.44 37.97
C SER A 669 -19.11 3.22 36.79
N LEU A 670 -19.43 2.29 35.88
CA LEU A 670 -18.65 2.07 34.66
C LEU A 670 -18.52 3.34 33.81
N LEU A 671 -19.55 4.18 33.80
CA LEU A 671 -19.52 5.47 33.13
C LEU A 671 -18.47 6.41 33.76
N ALA A 672 -18.46 6.51 35.10
CA ALA A 672 -17.49 7.34 35.79
C ALA A 672 -16.05 6.85 35.57
N LEU A 673 -15.84 5.54 35.62
CA LEU A 673 -14.54 4.90 35.35
C LEU A 673 -14.08 5.12 33.90
N SER A 674 -14.99 4.99 32.93
CA SER A 674 -14.71 5.25 31.51
C SER A 674 -14.34 6.72 31.26
N VAL A 675 -15.07 7.67 31.85
CA VAL A 675 -14.77 9.10 31.73
C VAL A 675 -13.43 9.45 32.38
N ALA A 676 -13.18 8.97 33.61
CA ALA A 676 -11.91 9.22 34.30
C ALA A 676 -10.72 8.65 33.53
N SER A 677 -10.83 7.40 33.04
CA SER A 677 -9.78 6.80 32.20
C SER A 677 -9.56 7.60 30.92
N MET A 678 -10.63 7.96 30.20
CA MET A 678 -10.54 8.73 28.96
C MET A 678 -9.82 10.07 29.17
N VAL A 679 -10.22 10.81 30.21
CA VAL A 679 -9.65 12.12 30.55
C VAL A 679 -8.16 11.99 30.93
N ALA A 680 -7.81 10.99 31.75
CA ALA A 680 -6.43 10.70 32.15
C ALA A 680 -5.54 10.38 30.94
N ASN A 681 -6.03 9.59 29.99
CA ASN A 681 -5.31 9.19 28.79
C ASN A 681 -5.16 10.32 27.77
N MET A 682 -6.19 11.15 27.62
CA MET A 682 -6.12 12.36 26.79
C MET A 682 -5.04 13.33 27.28
N TRP A 683 -4.87 13.42 28.60
CA TRP A 683 -3.82 14.22 29.21
C TRP A 683 -2.45 13.54 29.08
N ALA A 684 -2.30 12.26 29.48
CA ALA A 684 -1.02 11.54 29.51
C ALA A 684 -0.40 11.35 28.12
N GLY A 685 -1.21 10.93 27.16
CA GLY A 685 -0.77 10.56 25.81
C GLY A 685 -0.80 11.71 24.81
N PHE A 686 -1.12 12.93 25.27
CA PHE A 686 -1.42 14.08 24.40
C PHE A 686 -2.47 13.72 23.34
N LEU A 687 -3.50 12.95 23.70
CA LEU A 687 -4.45 12.43 22.73
C LEU A 687 -5.58 13.43 22.45
N ARG A 688 -5.92 13.58 21.18
CA ARG A 688 -7.13 14.30 20.76
C ARG A 688 -8.32 13.35 20.84
N TYR A 689 -9.54 13.91 20.90
CA TYR A 689 -10.75 13.08 20.78
C TYR A 689 -10.73 12.13 19.57
N LYS A 690 -10.21 12.57 18.41
CA LYS A 690 -10.11 11.70 17.23
C LYS A 690 -9.17 10.53 17.44
N ASP A 691 -8.10 10.70 18.22
CA ASP A 691 -7.14 9.63 18.53
C ASP A 691 -7.81 8.57 19.42
N MET A 692 -8.73 8.96 20.32
CA MET A 692 -9.48 8.05 21.21
C MET A 692 -10.35 7.04 20.45
N LYS A 693 -10.73 7.32 19.20
CA LYS A 693 -11.47 6.38 18.34
C LYS A 693 -10.65 5.14 17.96
N TYR A 694 -9.32 5.24 18.06
CA TYR A 694 -8.38 4.22 17.64
C TYR A 694 -7.66 3.55 18.82
N VAL A 695 -8.06 3.85 20.07
CA VAL A 695 -7.59 3.13 21.25
C VAL A 695 -8.45 1.88 21.42
N TRP A 696 -7.92 0.74 21.00
CA TRP A 696 -8.62 -0.56 21.04
C TRP A 696 -8.00 -1.47 22.08
N VAL A 697 -8.81 -2.29 22.75
CA VAL A 697 -8.38 -3.12 23.89
C VAL A 697 -7.20 -4.03 23.53
N GLU A 698 -7.27 -4.74 22.40
CA GLU A 698 -6.16 -5.58 21.91
C GLU A 698 -4.87 -4.83 21.53
N LEU A 699 -4.96 -3.52 21.34
CA LEU A 699 -3.83 -2.67 20.95
C LEU A 699 -3.24 -1.90 22.13
N VAL A 700 -3.75 -2.13 23.35
CA VAL A 700 -3.18 -1.60 24.59
C VAL A 700 -2.54 -2.76 25.36
N LYS A 701 -1.23 -2.66 25.58
CA LYS A 701 -0.46 -3.63 26.37
C LYS A 701 -0.13 -3.03 27.73
N PHE A 702 -0.31 -3.82 28.78
CA PHE A 702 0.01 -3.44 30.16
C PHE A 702 1.27 -4.13 30.63
N TYR A 703 2.15 -3.37 31.25
CA TYR A 703 3.38 -3.83 31.87
C TYR A 703 3.41 -3.36 33.34
N PRO A 704 4.29 -3.94 34.18
CA PRO A 704 4.43 -3.50 35.57
C PRO A 704 4.74 -1.99 35.69
N THR A 705 5.54 -1.44 34.78
CA THR A 705 6.01 -0.05 34.83
C THR A 705 5.22 0.93 33.97
N HIS A 706 4.44 0.47 33.00
CA HIS A 706 3.81 1.33 32.00
C HIS A 706 2.72 0.61 31.18
N MET A 707 2.08 1.35 30.27
CA MET A 707 1.30 0.77 29.17
C MET A 707 1.75 1.32 27.82
N GLU A 708 1.57 0.51 26.79
CA GLU A 708 1.79 0.85 25.38
C GLU A 708 0.46 0.84 24.64
N ALA A 709 0.08 1.93 23.98
CA ALA A 709 -1.12 2.01 23.16
C ALA A 709 -0.74 2.24 21.69
N LEU A 710 -0.97 1.25 20.84
CA LEU A 710 -0.79 1.38 19.38
C LEU A 710 -2.01 2.06 18.76
N LEU A 711 -1.79 3.25 18.18
CA LEU A 711 -2.80 4.02 17.47
C LEU A 711 -2.61 3.83 15.96
N ILE A 712 -3.53 3.11 15.32
CA ILE A 712 -3.47 2.78 13.89
C ILE A 712 -3.68 3.99 12.96
N GLU A 713 -4.34 5.05 13.44
CA GLU A 713 -4.54 6.29 12.69
C GLU A 713 -4.33 7.52 13.59
N ARG A 714 -3.52 8.49 13.13
CA ARG A 714 -3.39 9.81 13.78
C ARG A 714 -3.47 10.93 12.75
N LYS A 715 -4.08 12.07 13.11
CA LYS A 715 -4.21 13.24 12.21
C LYS A 715 -2.87 13.78 11.68
N ASN A 716 -1.80 13.59 12.43
CA ASN A 716 -0.47 14.08 12.07
C ASN A 716 0.45 12.96 11.54
N ASP A 717 -0.07 11.74 11.39
CA ASP A 717 0.61 10.62 10.74
C ASP A 717 0.38 10.73 9.24
N GLN A 718 1.29 11.42 8.56
CA GLN A 718 1.19 11.68 7.11
C GLN A 718 1.29 10.40 6.27
N PHE A 719 1.89 9.32 6.81
CA PHE A 719 2.16 8.07 6.09
C PHE A 719 1.18 6.94 6.46
N ARG A 720 0.35 7.13 7.50
CA ARG A 720 -0.63 6.15 8.01
C ARG A 720 0.01 4.84 8.46
N GLU A 721 1.18 4.93 9.08
CA GLU A 721 1.95 3.78 9.56
C GLU A 721 1.57 3.37 11.00
N GLY A 722 0.80 4.22 11.69
CA GLY A 722 0.46 4.05 13.10
C GLY A 722 1.57 4.51 14.04
N ASP A 723 1.24 4.77 15.30
CA ASP A 723 2.18 5.30 16.30
C ASP A 723 1.90 4.69 17.68
N VAL A 724 2.96 4.36 18.42
CA VAL A 724 2.87 3.77 19.76
C VAL A 724 3.07 4.86 20.82
N VAL A 725 2.04 5.05 21.65
CA VAL A 725 2.06 5.99 22.77
C VAL A 725 2.40 5.24 24.05
N TYR A 726 3.44 5.70 24.76
CA TYR A 726 3.95 5.08 25.98
C TYR A 726 3.50 5.90 27.20
N ILE A 727 2.77 5.29 28.13
CA ILE A 727 2.27 5.95 29.34
C ILE A 727 2.79 5.22 30.57
N SER A 728 3.64 5.88 31.35
CA SER A 728 4.19 5.32 32.60
C SER A 728 3.10 5.10 33.65
N ARG A 729 3.29 4.08 34.49
CA ARG A 729 2.48 3.88 35.70
C ARG A 729 2.83 4.98 36.71
N GLY A 730 1.80 5.64 37.24
CA GLY A 730 1.91 6.72 38.22
C GLY A 730 2.11 6.17 39.64
N LEU A 731 2.53 7.05 40.55
CA LEU A 731 2.79 6.68 41.95
C LEU A 731 1.48 6.47 42.73
N ASP A 732 0.48 7.34 42.55
CA ASP A 732 -0.85 7.11 43.10
C ASP A 732 -1.67 6.22 42.15
N ARG A 733 -1.94 5.00 42.59
CA ARG A 733 -2.74 4.02 41.85
C ARG A 733 -4.12 4.54 41.48
N ARG A 734 -4.73 5.41 42.31
CA ARG A 734 -6.12 5.89 42.11
C ARG A 734 -6.25 6.85 40.95
N THR A 735 -5.19 7.63 40.67
CA THR A 735 -5.16 8.63 39.59
C THR A 735 -4.37 8.17 38.37
N CYS A 736 -3.68 7.02 38.48
CA CYS A 736 -2.83 6.48 37.44
C CYS A 736 -3.63 6.12 36.17
N PRO A 737 -3.29 6.68 34.98
CA PRO A 737 -3.95 6.34 33.71
C PRO A 737 -3.90 4.85 33.37
N VAL A 738 -2.79 4.19 33.71
CA VAL A 738 -2.59 2.74 33.50
C VAL A 738 -3.58 1.95 34.35
N ALA A 739 -3.65 2.24 35.64
CA ALA A 739 -4.52 1.53 36.57
C ALA A 739 -6.02 1.77 36.28
N LEU A 740 -6.38 2.98 35.84
CA LEU A 740 -7.74 3.31 35.39
C LEU A 740 -8.16 2.49 34.18
N ASN A 741 -7.27 2.30 33.20
CA ASN A 741 -7.53 1.46 32.04
C ASN A 741 -7.64 -0.01 32.41
N GLU A 742 -6.75 -0.54 33.26
CA GLU A 742 -6.81 -1.92 33.76
C GLU A 742 -8.15 -2.17 34.48
N ALA A 743 -8.56 -1.26 35.37
CA ALA A 743 -9.81 -1.34 36.09
C ALA A 743 -11.02 -1.27 35.15
N LEU A 744 -10.99 -0.40 34.14
CA LEU A 744 -12.07 -0.28 33.15
C LEU A 744 -12.23 -1.57 32.35
N ILE A 745 -11.14 -2.10 31.81
CA ILE A 745 -11.13 -3.33 31.01
C ILE A 745 -11.65 -4.51 31.84
N SER A 746 -11.16 -4.64 33.07
CA SER A 746 -11.57 -5.70 33.99
C SER A 746 -13.05 -5.60 34.35
N ARG A 747 -13.53 -4.43 34.80
CA ARG A 747 -14.91 -4.25 35.27
C ARG A 747 -15.94 -4.29 34.15
N ALA A 748 -15.61 -3.76 32.97
CA ALA A 748 -16.48 -3.83 31.81
C ALA A 748 -16.33 -5.15 31.03
N ARG A 749 -15.45 -6.07 31.47
CA ARG A 749 -15.15 -7.36 30.83
C ARG A 749 -14.86 -7.20 29.34
N LEU A 750 -14.08 -6.19 29.00
CA LEU A 750 -13.76 -5.89 27.60
C LEU A 750 -12.68 -6.86 27.10
N SER A 751 -12.96 -7.52 25.98
CA SER A 751 -12.01 -8.39 25.29
C SER A 751 -12.19 -8.27 23.79
N GLY A 752 -11.14 -8.57 23.03
CA GLY A 752 -11.17 -8.52 21.58
C GLY A 752 -10.96 -7.12 20.99
N LEU A 753 -11.26 -7.00 19.70
CA LEU A 753 -11.04 -5.80 18.90
C LEU A 753 -12.16 -4.76 19.09
N VAL A 754 -12.35 -4.32 20.33
CA VAL A 754 -13.34 -3.31 20.73
C VAL A 754 -12.67 -2.00 21.12
N ASN A 755 -13.33 -0.87 20.83
CA ASN A 755 -12.85 0.43 21.29
C ASN A 755 -12.90 0.49 22.82
N LEU A 756 -11.85 1.03 23.44
CA LEU A 756 -11.73 1.12 24.91
C LEU A 756 -12.68 2.15 25.51
N TYR A 757 -13.04 3.21 24.76
CA TYR A 757 -13.87 4.33 25.21
C TYR A 757 -15.21 4.35 24.46
N GLN A 758 -16.14 3.53 24.95
CA GLN A 758 -17.45 3.32 24.32
C GLN A 758 -18.51 4.32 24.79
N GLY A 759 -19.56 4.50 23.99
CA GLY A 759 -20.80 5.14 24.41
C GLY A 759 -21.61 4.26 25.36
N TRP A 760 -22.77 4.75 25.79
CA TRP A 760 -23.68 4.03 26.70
C TRP A 760 -25.14 4.23 26.30
N ASP A 761 -26.03 3.33 26.72
CA ASP A 761 -27.47 3.52 26.51
C ASP A 761 -27.98 4.72 27.34
N GLY A 762 -28.57 5.70 26.65
CA GLY A 762 -29.10 6.91 27.26
C GLY A 762 -30.36 6.69 28.11
N ARG A 763 -31.10 5.58 27.91
CA ARG A 763 -32.27 5.23 28.73
C ARG A 763 -31.83 4.67 30.09
N VAL A 764 -30.89 3.73 30.09
CA VAL A 764 -30.36 3.10 31.32
C VAL A 764 -29.60 4.11 32.19
N ALA A 765 -28.79 4.99 31.58
CA ALA A 765 -27.98 5.97 32.32
C ALA A 765 -28.79 7.08 33.01
N ARG A 766 -30.03 7.35 32.58
CA ARG A 766 -30.90 8.35 33.23
C ARG A 766 -31.59 7.80 34.48
N PHE A 767 -31.99 6.52 34.46
CA PHE A 767 -32.80 5.92 35.53
C PHE A 767 -31.98 5.10 36.53
N ARG A 768 -30.86 4.48 36.11
CA ARG A 768 -29.96 3.70 36.98
C ARG A 768 -28.50 3.94 36.62
N PRO A 769 -27.89 5.06 37.07
CA PRO A 769 -26.52 5.43 36.72
C PRO A 769 -25.48 4.35 37.06
N GLN A 770 -25.70 3.61 38.15
CA GLN A 770 -24.85 2.52 38.62
C GLN A 770 -24.87 1.28 37.69
N ASN A 771 -25.95 1.07 36.92
CA ASN A 771 -26.11 -0.05 35.97
C ASN A 771 -25.89 0.36 34.50
N THR A 772 -25.21 1.48 34.25
CA THR A 772 -24.96 1.95 32.88
C THR A 772 -24.03 0.98 32.15
N GLN A 773 -24.56 0.30 31.13
CA GLN A 773 -23.78 -0.57 30.24
C GLN A 773 -23.19 0.21 29.07
N LEU A 774 -21.97 -0.19 28.66
CA LEU A 774 -21.33 0.30 27.44
C LEU A 774 -22.02 -0.29 26.22
N ASN A 775 -22.18 0.49 25.15
CA ASN A 775 -22.99 0.14 23.99
C ASN A 775 -22.21 -0.50 22.83
N GLY A 776 -20.95 -0.89 23.02
CA GLY A 776 -20.10 -1.48 21.99
C GLY A 776 -19.58 -0.51 20.93
N ARG A 777 -20.07 0.73 20.87
CA ARG A 777 -19.70 1.74 19.86
C ARG A 777 -18.81 2.80 20.47
N HIS A 778 -17.85 3.33 19.72
CA HIS A 778 -17.02 4.44 20.19
C HIS A 778 -17.86 5.64 20.64
N ILE A 779 -17.40 6.35 21.67
CA ILE A 779 -18.08 7.55 22.15
C ILE A 779 -18.09 8.66 21.09
N GLU A 780 -19.26 9.24 20.81
CA GLU A 780 -19.39 10.36 19.87
C GLU A 780 -18.89 11.69 20.45
N TYR A 781 -18.47 12.61 19.59
CA TYR A 781 -17.82 13.87 20.00
C TYR A 781 -18.70 14.74 20.90
N PRO A 782 -19.98 15.01 20.58
CA PRO A 782 -20.83 15.83 21.44
C PRO A 782 -20.98 15.22 22.83
N ARG A 783 -21.01 13.87 22.90
CA ARG A 783 -21.13 13.12 24.14
C ARG A 783 -19.85 13.15 24.95
N CYS A 784 -18.70 12.91 24.33
CA CYS A 784 -17.38 13.05 24.94
C CYS A 784 -17.20 14.45 25.53
N ARG A 785 -17.47 15.50 24.74
CA ARG A 785 -17.38 16.89 25.18
C ARG A 785 -18.25 17.17 26.41
N ARG A 786 -19.50 16.68 26.41
CA ARG A 786 -20.43 16.86 27.53
C ARG A 786 -19.93 16.20 28.81
N GLU A 787 -19.45 14.96 28.74
CA GLU A 787 -18.95 14.28 29.94
C GLU A 787 -17.64 14.88 30.46
N VAL A 788 -16.75 15.37 29.58
CA VAL A 788 -15.57 16.13 30.00
C VAL A 788 -15.98 17.43 30.71
N HIS A 789 -16.99 18.14 30.23
CA HIS A 789 -17.46 19.34 30.94
C HIS A 789 -18.08 19.00 32.29
N LYS A 790 -18.93 17.96 32.37
CA LYS A 790 -19.47 17.50 33.66
C LYS A 790 -18.37 17.12 34.63
N PHE A 791 -17.34 16.44 34.14
CA PHE A 791 -16.15 16.09 34.91
C PHE A 791 -15.53 17.33 35.54
N LEU A 792 -15.27 18.35 34.73
CA LEU A 792 -14.68 19.59 35.19
C LEU A 792 -15.62 20.39 36.11
N GLN A 793 -16.92 20.42 35.85
CA GLN A 793 -17.91 21.10 36.71
C GLN A 793 -17.93 20.50 38.10
N ARG A 794 -18.03 19.18 38.21
CA ARG A 794 -18.00 18.49 39.51
C ARG A 794 -16.67 18.68 40.23
N THR A 795 -15.57 18.74 39.49
CA THR A 795 -14.24 18.90 40.06
C THR A 795 -14.00 20.31 40.62
N THR A 796 -14.50 21.33 39.93
CA THR A 796 -14.17 22.73 40.21
C THR A 796 -15.30 23.50 40.89
N GLY A 797 -16.50 22.93 40.97
CA GLY A 797 -17.71 23.62 41.45
C GLY A 797 -18.22 24.71 40.49
N MET A 798 -17.54 24.95 39.37
CA MET A 798 -17.88 25.99 38.40
C MET A 798 -19.18 25.66 37.65
N SER A 799 -19.93 26.71 37.31
CA SER A 799 -21.11 26.61 36.45
C SER A 799 -20.74 26.08 35.06
N GLU A 800 -21.72 25.57 34.32
CA GLU A 800 -21.47 25.06 32.96
C GLU A 800 -20.88 26.13 32.05
N ALA A 801 -21.37 27.37 32.16
CA ALA A 801 -20.90 28.50 31.39
C ALA A 801 -19.42 28.82 31.68
N GLU A 802 -19.00 28.77 32.95
CA GLU A 802 -17.62 29.02 33.37
C GLU A 802 -16.68 27.93 32.86
N VAL A 803 -17.05 26.65 33.03
CA VAL A 803 -16.26 25.53 32.51
C VAL A 803 -16.16 25.60 30.99
N GLN A 804 -17.27 25.83 30.30
CA GLN A 804 -17.29 25.97 28.85
C GLN A 804 -16.49 27.17 28.36
N LYS A 805 -16.32 28.21 29.18
CA LYS A 805 -15.47 29.38 28.89
C LYS A 805 -14.00 29.06 29.12
N LYS A 806 -13.66 28.34 30.19
CA LYS A 806 -12.27 28.06 30.61
C LYS A 806 -11.63 26.87 29.90
N TRP A 807 -12.36 25.76 29.69
CA TRP A 807 -11.80 24.51 29.21
C TRP A 807 -12.57 23.88 28.03
N CYS A 808 -11.93 22.94 27.35
CA CYS A 808 -12.55 22.02 26.40
C CYS A 808 -11.78 20.69 26.34
N THR A 809 -12.18 19.75 25.48
CA THR A 809 -11.47 18.47 25.31
C THR A 809 -9.99 18.63 24.93
N GLN A 810 -9.63 19.72 24.24
CA GLN A 810 -8.24 20.02 23.89
C GLN A 810 -7.41 20.50 25.09
N SER A 811 -8.05 21.02 26.14
CA SER A 811 -7.38 21.45 27.39
C SER A 811 -6.67 20.31 28.10
N LEU A 812 -7.14 19.07 27.92
CA LEU A 812 -6.48 17.87 28.46
C LEU A 812 -5.13 17.64 27.78
N ARG A 813 -5.14 17.64 26.44
CA ARG A 813 -3.93 17.49 25.64
C ARG A 813 -2.94 18.63 25.89
N SER A 814 -3.40 19.89 25.94
CA SER A 814 -2.51 21.00 26.24
C SER A 814 -2.02 20.99 27.68
N GLY A 815 -2.82 20.51 28.63
CA GLY A 815 -2.45 20.28 30.03
C GLY A 815 -1.19 19.41 30.16
N GLY A 816 -1.26 18.17 29.69
CA GLY A 816 -0.11 17.26 29.74
C GLY A 816 1.09 17.77 28.95
N ALA A 817 0.84 18.39 27.79
CA ALA A 817 1.90 18.96 26.97
C ALA A 817 2.64 20.11 27.69
N THR A 818 1.92 21.00 28.37
CA THR A 818 2.53 22.10 29.13
C THR A 818 3.43 21.58 30.23
N VAL A 819 3.01 20.54 30.97
CA VAL A 819 3.81 19.95 32.05
C VAL A 819 5.08 19.29 31.50
N ALA A 820 4.97 18.55 30.40
CA ALA A 820 6.14 17.88 29.82
C ALA A 820 7.11 18.85 29.16
N ALA A 821 6.63 19.87 28.45
CA ALA A 821 7.47 20.78 27.66
C ALA A 821 8.59 21.45 28.47
N GLN A 822 8.42 21.60 29.78
CA GLN A 822 9.41 22.20 30.68
C GLN A 822 10.46 21.20 31.21
N LYS A 823 10.25 19.89 31.03
CA LYS A 823 10.98 18.84 31.75
C LYS A 823 11.62 17.76 30.86
N VAL A 824 11.34 17.77 29.56
CA VAL A 824 11.78 16.68 28.65
C VAL A 824 12.45 17.23 27.39
N ASP A 825 13.28 16.40 26.78
CA ASP A 825 13.90 16.70 25.49
C ASP A 825 12.85 17.06 24.42
N PHE A 826 13.12 18.11 23.64
CA PHE A 826 12.18 18.67 22.68
C PHE A 826 11.81 17.68 21.58
N ARG A 827 12.73 16.83 21.13
CA ARG A 827 12.44 15.80 20.12
C ARG A 827 11.54 14.72 20.70
N LEU A 828 11.79 14.26 21.93
CA LEU A 828 10.91 13.29 22.60
C LEU A 828 9.51 13.85 22.85
N PHE A 829 9.42 15.12 23.26
CA PHE A 829 8.16 15.86 23.36
C PHE A 829 7.39 15.89 22.03
N GLN A 830 8.08 16.21 20.94
CA GLN A 830 7.52 16.20 19.58
C GLN A 830 7.03 14.81 19.16
N LYS A 831 7.84 13.78 19.42
CA LYS A 831 7.52 12.39 19.06
C LYS A 831 6.34 11.85 19.87
N HIS A 832 6.22 12.17 21.16
CA HIS A 832 5.06 11.77 21.99
C HIS A 832 3.75 12.44 21.51
N GLY A 833 3.84 13.72 21.15
CA GLY A 833 2.70 14.48 20.59
C GLY A 833 2.34 14.18 19.14
N ALA A 834 3.14 13.36 18.43
CA ALA A 834 3.14 13.23 16.97
C ALA A 834 3.11 14.61 16.27
N TRP A 835 3.99 15.52 16.67
CA TRP A 835 4.18 16.81 15.99
C TRP A 835 5.28 16.71 14.93
N HIS A 836 5.20 17.55 13.89
CA HIS A 836 6.16 17.55 12.79
C HIS A 836 7.57 17.88 13.29
N THR A 837 8.55 17.04 12.97
CA THR A 837 9.97 17.30 13.27
C THR A 837 10.57 18.19 12.18
N ALA A 838 11.46 19.11 12.55
CA ALA A 838 12.16 19.95 11.58
C ALA A 838 13.22 19.18 10.77
N SER A 839 13.67 18.01 11.24
CA SER A 839 14.66 17.16 10.56
C SER A 839 14.10 15.77 10.25
N SER A 840 14.45 15.24 9.07
CA SER A 840 14.18 13.85 8.67
C SER A 840 15.01 12.85 9.48
N ALA A 841 16.18 13.26 9.97
CA ALA A 841 17.10 12.45 10.79
C ALA A 841 16.44 11.88 12.06
N HIS A 842 15.51 12.61 12.68
CA HIS A 842 14.83 12.17 13.91
C HIS A 842 13.98 10.89 13.72
N ARG A 843 13.69 10.49 12.48
CA ARG A 843 12.95 9.26 12.16
C ARG A 843 13.79 8.00 12.24
N TYR A 844 15.10 8.10 12.03
CA TYR A 844 16.01 6.95 12.06
C TYR A 844 16.52 6.61 13.47
N ILE A 845 16.17 7.43 14.47
CA ILE A 845 16.58 7.22 15.85
C ILE A 845 15.59 6.26 16.53
N LEU A 846 16.08 5.05 16.84
CA LEU A 846 15.38 4.06 17.66
C LEU A 846 15.54 4.45 19.14
N ASP A 847 14.49 5.03 19.70
CA ASP A 847 14.44 5.33 21.14
C ASP A 847 14.09 4.07 21.92
N SER A 848 14.81 3.81 23.01
CA SER A 848 14.44 2.77 23.94
C SER A 848 13.08 3.07 24.60
N THR A 849 12.39 2.03 25.08
CA THR A 849 11.15 2.18 25.87
C THR A 849 11.37 3.12 27.06
N GLU A 850 12.52 3.01 27.74
CA GLU A 850 12.88 3.85 28.88
C GLU A 850 12.99 5.34 28.50
N THR A 851 13.62 5.62 27.36
CA THR A 851 13.72 6.97 26.80
C THR A 851 12.34 7.54 26.45
N ARG A 852 11.44 6.72 25.88
CA ARG A 852 10.07 7.13 25.55
C ARG A 852 9.23 7.40 26.81
N LEU A 853 9.41 6.60 27.85
CA LEU A 853 8.70 6.74 29.14
C LEU A 853 9.15 7.95 29.95
N SER A 854 10.35 8.48 29.70
CA SER A 854 10.82 9.72 30.35
C SER A 854 9.82 10.87 30.22
N VAL A 855 9.07 10.92 29.11
CA VAL A 855 8.08 11.97 28.85
C VAL A 855 6.95 11.95 29.86
N THR A 856 6.35 10.77 30.09
CA THR A 856 5.21 10.61 30.99
C THR A 856 5.63 10.52 32.46
N ARG A 857 6.84 10.00 32.76
CA ARG A 857 7.40 10.05 34.12
C ARG A 857 7.66 11.47 34.60
N ALA A 858 8.18 12.33 33.73
CA ALA A 858 8.42 13.74 34.05
C ALA A 858 7.13 14.52 34.41
N MET A 859 5.96 14.01 34.01
CA MET A 859 4.68 14.64 34.32
C MET A 859 4.26 14.48 35.79
N GLY A 860 4.81 13.51 36.53
CA GLY A 860 4.60 13.37 37.99
C GLY A 860 3.24 12.81 38.41
N TYR A 861 2.73 11.81 37.67
CA TYR A 861 1.41 11.18 37.88
C TYR A 861 1.16 10.52 39.22
#